data_AF-A0A2E0WXG6-F1
#
_entry.id   AF-A0A2E0WXG6-F1
#
_cell.length_a   1.000
_cell.length_b   1.000
_cell.length_c   1.000
_cell.angle_alpha   90.00
_cell.angle_beta   90.00
_cell.angle_gamma   90.00
#
_symmetry.space_group_name_H-M   'P 1'
#
loop_
_entity.id
_entity.type
_entity.pdbx_description
1 polymer ?
#
loop_
_entity_poly.entity_id
_entity_poly.type
_entity_poly.pdbx_seq_one_letter_code
_entity_poly.pdbx_strand_id
1 'polypeptide(L)'
;MGASKRKKSRKRQASSVGRRRGFEALEDRRLMAVLTGASTFDPHVMGDNIEFLSAGNTVGFGYAINAGGTVNAAVGSGGLRRTAADLPVRNFYSTTELEISSVSKTVTATAILHELQSRPGGLDAQLNTLLVDYLPSDWNPGANVQNVTLRHLLTHRSGFLEENNSINVNFESYGNNTYANLQDLVEAGLPAPSVAADGVYDTPRWGYSYNNANFSLLANVVLPKLMNPSLDLTATTIFGPDFVSGLMYKNYVKDNIFDPIGVTGADMKTNQADPAMGYNLATANTNSGRDQTDLTTTGGAFGWKLTARELATFLDAIEHDNSILWSSTRTMRDQQQLGWFASTDAFGTTYSHNGATGGSTGNFRSIIASFPGDVQASYLMNNEDVFAGGRGTMLKTAYQNAWTDLTIGGTTGDDDFVLRLNNSGVKPSVEVVLNGQVEFTHWISTLDSVTINGGLGNDTFTIEGWNSSVDLTLNGSWGNDVVHVLPGVKNIEMVSGMTFNGGLGTDVVYVNDQANPYSNPAMSRLYTVAETGVTRFRAHPAQPWNPAMFLPVVINYSGVESGNVYTGGQSDIVNVASAFSGIMNVNTGGGNDVINVGSSLGNLEEFDKTYLIGGSGVDTVHVFDHNKTGSPTANANYDVDDHSVSRYMTDLGGISLGSSTTYDVVFEAENFELTATDLVDVIRVHATASGQTTVNGGAGNDRLYASPDDKNMELVDDLVFNGDAGIDKLLISDQNNPYGFSLSDDYTVSSSRVIRGEATIYLIGSPANINVDYASVEDLTLSTGSQGDTVDVESTPWTRARIQTGAGDDVVNASPTDMNMELVDGLEVDGGAGSDQFHVFDQNNPYELPGGGRYAITPDSIGRYEEHVLFDNVAVPIDVQFVGMETVSLAAGHLGDEFNVQGDAGVGTVVLDGNGGADEFNVDGPAFGQINIQGDSPFFAPGDTLTLNQDGQYPVASVPGLYALGSGAWTIAASTVSYTGIETTDMQPQLPSIPGDFDYDGDVDAVDLTHGTLGWRERYGHDLDGSSFLTWQRNLGQGAPVRAIQPILAAPAAGGEDAEPDYVALAAWSGEIDGGDADAALVWEEPSDTGASGKTAAVDVALATPADSAGDADELVDVAAGEAAWDAALADWDLT
;
A
#
# COMPACT_ATOMS: atom_id res chain seq x y z
N MET A 1 15.10 38.95 -72.23
CA MET A 1 16.44 39.60 -72.24
C MET A 1 16.59 40.35 -70.92
N GLY A 2 17.69 40.32 -70.16
CA GLY A 2 18.93 39.55 -70.25
C GLY A 2 19.88 39.88 -69.08
N ALA A 3 20.95 39.10 -68.91
CA ALA A 3 22.09 39.31 -67.97
C ALA A 3 21.81 39.26 -66.44
N SER A 4 22.05 38.09 -65.84
CA SER A 4 22.30 37.92 -64.39
C SER A 4 23.80 38.03 -64.06
N LYS A 5 24.16 38.62 -62.91
CA LYS A 5 25.50 38.47 -62.30
C LYS A 5 25.43 38.39 -60.76
N ARG A 6 25.99 37.30 -60.22
CA ARG A 6 26.19 37.04 -58.78
C ARG A 6 27.06 38.12 -58.11
N LYS A 7 26.80 38.42 -56.83
CA LYS A 7 27.79 38.92 -55.87
C LYS A 7 27.93 37.92 -54.71
N LYS A 8 29.18 37.60 -54.31
CA LYS A 8 29.49 36.84 -53.09
C LYS A 8 29.63 37.81 -51.92
N SER A 9 29.07 37.50 -50.76
CA SER A 9 29.45 38.15 -49.50
C SER A 9 30.82 37.61 -49.02
N ARG A 10 31.58 38.44 -48.29
CA ARG A 10 32.83 38.03 -47.63
C ARG A 10 32.52 37.69 -46.17
N LYS A 11 32.97 36.53 -45.68
CA LYS A 11 33.08 36.30 -44.23
C LYS A 11 34.05 37.34 -43.64
N ARG A 12 33.68 37.98 -42.53
CA ARG A 12 34.65 38.68 -41.67
C ARG A 12 35.27 37.66 -40.74
N GLN A 13 36.59 37.75 -40.56
CA GLN A 13 37.36 36.94 -39.62
C GLN A 13 37.57 37.79 -38.36
N ALA A 14 37.11 37.29 -37.21
CA ALA A 14 37.32 37.94 -35.92
C ALA A 14 38.64 37.47 -35.29
N SER A 15 39.31 38.34 -34.56
CA SER A 15 40.62 38.10 -33.94
C SER A 15 40.51 37.33 -32.63
N SER A 16 41.26 36.23 -32.50
CA SER A 16 41.35 35.42 -31.28
C SER A 16 42.46 35.92 -30.34
N VAL A 17 42.12 36.73 -29.34
CA VAL A 17 42.98 37.08 -28.19
C VAL A 17 42.12 37.17 -26.94
N GLY A 18 42.58 36.59 -25.81
CA GLY A 18 42.06 36.89 -24.49
C GLY A 18 40.73 36.25 -24.10
N ARG A 19 40.67 34.90 -24.03
CA ARG A 19 39.71 34.25 -23.11
C ARG A 19 40.02 34.75 -21.70
N ARG A 20 39.07 35.43 -21.04
CA ARG A 20 39.07 35.48 -19.57
C ARG A 20 38.92 34.04 -19.05
N ARG A 21 39.49 33.74 -17.87
CA ARG A 21 39.24 32.46 -17.20
C ARG A 21 37.72 32.31 -17.05
N GLY A 22 37.16 31.23 -17.60
CA GLY A 22 35.82 30.82 -17.20
C GLY A 22 35.88 30.33 -15.75
N PHE A 23 34.77 30.45 -15.04
CA PHE A 23 34.50 29.49 -13.99
C PHE A 23 34.33 28.14 -14.70
N GLU A 24 35.01 27.11 -14.22
CA GLU A 24 34.71 25.74 -14.62
C GLU A 24 33.32 25.39 -14.10
N ALA A 25 32.55 24.61 -14.86
CA ALA A 25 31.23 24.17 -14.43
C ALA A 25 31.36 23.34 -13.14
N LEU A 26 30.32 23.35 -12.31
CA LEU A 26 30.29 22.60 -11.05
C LEU A 26 30.07 21.08 -11.26
N GLU A 27 29.74 20.69 -12.50
CA GLU A 27 29.12 19.44 -12.95
C GLU A 27 30.08 18.23 -13.05
N ASP A 28 31.29 18.30 -12.50
CA ASP A 28 32.27 17.19 -12.55
C ASP A 28 33.18 17.16 -11.30
N ARG A 29 32.59 17.46 -10.13
CA ARG A 29 33.26 17.37 -8.82
C ARG A 29 32.70 16.22 -7.98
N ARG A 30 33.32 15.06 -8.09
CA ARG A 30 33.20 13.95 -7.13
C ARG A 30 33.80 14.34 -5.77
N LEU A 31 33.14 15.22 -5.02
CA LEU A 31 33.76 15.89 -3.86
C LEU A 31 32.73 16.60 -2.94
N MET A 32 31.93 15.81 -2.20
CA MET A 32 31.31 16.08 -0.87
C MET A 32 30.08 15.16 -0.71
N ALA A 33 30.28 13.90 -0.30
CA ALA A 33 29.15 13.01 0.01
C ALA A 33 28.48 13.42 1.33
N VAL A 34 29.26 13.85 2.34
CA VAL A 34 28.70 14.40 3.59
C VAL A 34 28.54 15.91 3.47
N LEU A 35 27.31 16.39 3.61
CA LEU A 35 26.95 17.80 3.60
C LEU A 35 27.20 18.40 4.99
N THR A 36 28.47 18.74 5.29
CA THR A 36 28.89 19.24 6.62
C THR A 36 28.17 20.51 7.08
N GLY A 37 27.56 21.28 6.16
CA GLY A 37 26.74 22.46 6.47
C GLY A 37 25.28 22.15 6.83
N ALA A 38 24.86 20.89 6.70
CA ALA A 38 23.55 20.35 7.06
C ALA A 38 23.69 19.13 8.01
N SER A 39 24.85 18.99 8.66
CA SER A 39 25.20 17.90 9.59
C SER A 39 25.61 18.52 10.92
N THR A 40 25.44 17.80 12.04
CA THR A 40 25.76 18.31 13.39
C THR A 40 27.08 17.74 13.87
N PHE A 41 28.01 18.60 14.31
CA PHE A 41 29.31 18.22 14.86
C PHE A 41 29.44 18.58 16.35
N ASP A 42 29.86 17.64 17.19
CA ASP A 42 30.16 17.90 18.60
C ASP A 42 31.67 17.82 18.89
N PRO A 43 32.34 18.95 19.24
CA PRO A 43 33.76 18.95 19.59
C PRO A 43 34.07 18.15 20.88
N HIS A 44 33.11 17.96 21.79
CA HIS A 44 33.28 17.11 22.96
C HIS A 44 33.29 15.63 22.58
N VAL A 45 32.43 15.19 21.66
CA VAL A 45 32.45 13.81 21.12
C VAL A 45 33.77 13.56 20.37
N MET A 46 34.28 14.54 19.60
CA MET A 46 35.63 14.43 19.02
C MET A 46 36.71 14.30 20.11
N GLY A 47 36.57 15.03 21.22
CA GLY A 47 37.44 14.91 22.38
C GLY A 47 37.45 13.52 23.00
N ASP A 48 36.28 12.98 23.34
CA ASP A 48 36.12 11.63 23.90
C ASP A 48 36.65 10.55 22.94
N ASN A 49 36.45 10.73 21.63
CA ASN A 49 37.03 9.86 20.60
C ASN A 49 38.57 9.93 20.58
N ILE A 50 39.19 11.12 20.74
CA ILE A 50 40.65 11.26 20.89
C ILE A 50 41.12 10.55 22.16
N GLU A 51 40.46 10.72 23.29
CA GLU A 51 40.87 10.09 24.57
C GLU A 51 40.76 8.57 24.51
N PHE A 52 39.68 8.03 23.93
CA PHE A 52 39.49 6.61 23.68
C PHE A 52 40.60 6.02 22.79
N LEU A 53 40.93 6.67 21.66
CA LEU A 53 41.97 6.20 20.75
C LEU A 53 43.39 6.37 21.34
N SER A 54 43.61 7.36 22.21
CA SER A 54 44.89 7.63 22.88
C SER A 54 45.18 6.68 24.04
N ALA A 55 44.14 6.08 24.64
CA ALA A 55 44.28 5.16 25.77
C ALA A 55 45.24 3.98 25.45
N GLY A 56 46.21 3.75 26.33
CA GLY A 56 47.24 2.70 26.16
C GLY A 56 48.32 2.98 25.10
N ASN A 57 48.05 3.87 24.14
CA ASN A 57 48.95 4.22 23.03
C ASN A 57 49.92 5.39 23.37
N THR A 58 49.75 6.01 24.54
CA THR A 58 50.46 7.22 24.95
C THR A 58 51.11 7.09 26.33
N VAL A 59 52.27 7.72 26.52
CA VAL A 59 52.84 8.01 27.85
C VAL A 59 52.10 9.19 28.47
N GLY A 60 51.88 10.24 27.68
CA GLY A 60 51.02 11.38 27.99
C GLY A 60 50.67 12.17 26.72
N PHE A 61 49.50 12.78 26.72
CA PHE A 61 48.98 13.55 25.59
C PHE A 61 48.11 14.72 26.03
N GLY A 62 47.91 15.68 25.12
CA GLY A 62 46.96 16.77 25.28
C GLY A 62 46.49 17.28 23.93
N TYR A 63 45.21 17.66 23.85
CA TYR A 63 44.58 18.16 22.63
C TYR A 63 43.75 19.41 22.88
N ALA A 64 43.47 20.12 21.79
CA ALA A 64 42.53 21.23 21.75
C ALA A 64 41.86 21.29 20.38
N ILE A 65 40.54 21.49 20.38
CA ILE A 65 39.66 21.52 19.22
C ILE A 65 38.94 22.88 19.20
N ASN A 66 38.91 23.52 18.04
CA ASN A 66 38.03 24.61 17.70
C ASN A 66 36.87 24.05 16.86
N ALA A 67 35.68 24.63 16.99
CA ALA A 67 34.54 24.34 16.13
C ALA A 67 33.64 25.58 15.98
N GLY A 68 33.16 25.87 14.77
CA GLY A 68 32.18 26.95 14.52
C GLY A 68 32.61 28.31 15.09
N GLY A 69 33.82 28.75 14.78
CA GLY A 69 34.44 29.99 15.31
C GLY A 69 34.71 30.00 16.83
N THR A 70 34.49 28.90 17.54
CA THR A 70 34.74 28.81 19.00
C THR A 70 36.11 28.20 19.27
N VAL A 71 37.07 29.05 19.66
CA VAL A 71 38.44 28.64 19.97
C VAL A 71 38.50 27.83 21.27
N ASN A 72 39.19 26.68 21.26
CA ASN A 72 39.24 25.73 22.38
C ASN A 72 37.85 25.23 22.85
N ALA A 73 36.89 25.07 21.94
CA ALA A 73 35.56 24.51 22.19
C ALA A 73 35.60 23.20 23.02
N ALA A 74 36.53 22.30 22.68
CA ALA A 74 36.85 21.13 23.51
C ALA A 74 38.36 20.97 23.73
N VAL A 75 38.73 20.54 24.93
CA VAL A 75 40.13 20.45 25.40
C VAL A 75 40.28 19.32 26.42
N GLY A 76 41.25 18.43 26.21
CA GLY A 76 41.47 17.27 27.09
C GLY A 76 42.91 16.75 27.05
N SER A 77 43.16 15.67 27.79
CA SER A 77 44.52 15.18 28.08
C SER A 77 44.55 13.98 29.03
N GLY A 78 45.47 13.05 28.77
CA GLY A 78 45.74 11.93 29.68
C GLY A 78 47.24 11.65 29.88
N GLY A 79 47.55 10.79 30.86
CA GLY A 79 48.89 10.30 31.12
C GLY A 79 49.86 11.31 31.75
N LEU A 80 51.16 11.14 31.49
CA LEU A 80 52.27 11.79 32.19
C LEU A 80 53.20 12.54 31.24
N ARG A 81 53.49 13.81 31.56
CA ARG A 81 54.55 14.60 30.89
C ARG A 81 55.95 14.32 31.47
N ARG A 82 56.01 13.79 32.69
CA ARG A 82 57.21 13.27 33.35
C ARG A 82 56.86 12.01 34.13
N THR A 83 57.56 10.91 33.88
CA THR A 83 57.34 9.61 34.55
C THR A 83 58.17 9.48 35.83
N ALA A 84 58.16 8.30 36.45
CA ALA A 84 59.04 7.98 37.57
C ALA A 84 60.55 7.99 37.22
N ALA A 85 60.91 7.93 35.94
CA ALA A 85 62.31 7.99 35.49
C ALA A 85 62.89 9.43 35.52
N ASP A 86 62.03 10.45 35.49
CA ASP A 86 62.42 11.87 35.42
C ASP A 86 61.68 12.68 36.48
N LEU A 87 61.99 12.43 37.75
CA LEU A 87 61.36 13.12 38.87
C LEU A 87 61.45 14.66 38.74
N PRO A 88 60.46 15.42 39.26
CA PRO A 88 59.20 14.93 39.83
C PRO A 88 58.24 14.39 38.76
N VAL A 89 57.43 13.38 39.12
CA VAL A 89 56.34 12.88 38.27
C VAL A 89 55.32 14.00 38.04
N ARG A 90 54.88 14.19 36.80
CA ARG A 90 53.92 15.24 36.41
C ARG A 90 52.93 14.70 35.36
N ASN A 91 51.64 14.93 35.59
CA ASN A 91 50.57 14.65 34.61
C ASN A 91 50.79 15.46 33.33
N PHE A 92 50.31 14.94 32.20
CA PHE A 92 50.12 15.73 30.98
C PHE A 92 48.80 16.52 31.08
N TYR A 93 48.74 17.67 30.42
CA TYR A 93 47.55 18.53 30.32
C TYR A 93 47.50 19.15 28.91
N SER A 94 46.33 19.59 28.43
CA SER A 94 46.25 20.39 27.18
C SER A 94 47.04 21.70 27.24
N THR A 95 47.41 22.16 28.44
CA THR A 95 48.33 23.28 28.74
C THR A 95 49.77 22.84 29.05
N THR A 96 50.17 21.63 28.66
CA THR A 96 51.58 21.19 28.71
C THR A 96 52.31 21.60 27.45
N GLU A 97 53.42 22.32 27.65
CA GLU A 97 54.34 22.78 26.62
C GLU A 97 55.18 21.62 26.07
N LEU A 98 55.16 21.44 24.75
CA LEU A 98 55.92 20.41 24.04
C LEU A 98 56.65 20.98 22.83
N GLU A 99 57.78 20.37 22.48
CA GLU A 99 58.49 20.66 21.23
C GLU A 99 57.63 20.20 20.05
N ILE A 100 57.09 21.13 19.26
CA ILE A 100 56.10 20.83 18.20
C ILE A 100 56.74 20.29 16.91
N SER A 101 58.06 20.13 16.89
CA SER A 101 58.86 19.66 15.75
C SER A 101 58.47 20.40 14.45
N SER A 102 58.27 19.67 13.35
CA SER A 102 57.94 20.18 12.02
C SER A 102 56.62 20.98 11.89
N VAL A 103 55.72 20.99 12.88
CA VAL A 103 54.57 21.93 12.87
C VAL A 103 55.05 23.39 12.84
N SER A 104 56.28 23.66 13.30
CA SER A 104 56.96 24.94 13.13
C SER A 104 57.06 25.41 11.67
N LYS A 105 56.97 24.51 10.68
CA LYS A 105 56.94 24.88 9.25
C LYS A 105 55.69 25.67 8.89
N THR A 106 54.54 25.32 9.45
CA THR A 106 53.28 26.06 9.25
C THR A 106 53.37 27.43 9.93
N VAL A 107 53.99 27.54 11.11
CA VAL A 107 54.30 28.82 11.77
C VAL A 107 55.22 29.70 10.91
N THR A 108 56.30 29.13 10.36
CA THR A 108 57.23 29.82 9.45
C THR A 108 56.57 30.23 8.13
N ALA A 109 55.71 29.39 7.56
CA ALA A 109 54.92 29.73 6.39
C ALA A 109 53.99 30.91 6.68
N THR A 110 53.24 30.88 7.79
CA THR A 110 52.39 32.00 8.21
C THR A 110 53.20 33.29 8.37
N ALA A 111 54.37 33.26 9.00
CA ALA A 111 55.22 34.44 9.15
C ALA A 111 55.72 35.00 7.80
N ILE A 112 56.13 34.13 6.87
CA ILE A 112 56.50 34.53 5.50
C ILE A 112 55.28 35.11 4.76
N LEU A 113 54.11 34.46 4.84
CA LEU A 113 52.89 34.90 4.14
C LEU A 113 52.33 36.21 4.69
N HIS A 114 52.35 36.40 6.01
CA HIS A 114 52.00 37.67 6.69
C HIS A 114 52.92 38.82 6.21
N GLU A 115 54.22 38.58 6.08
CA GLU A 115 55.14 39.57 5.53
C GLU A 115 54.86 39.86 4.04
N LEU A 116 54.80 38.82 3.21
CA LEU A 116 54.71 38.93 1.75
C LEU A 116 53.36 39.46 1.24
N GLN A 117 52.24 39.19 1.93
CA GLN A 117 50.93 39.66 1.47
C GLN A 117 50.85 41.20 1.39
N SER A 118 51.56 41.90 2.28
CA SER A 118 51.63 43.36 2.35
C SER A 118 52.50 44.02 1.27
N ARG A 119 53.33 43.24 0.56
CA ARG A 119 54.42 43.76 -0.28
C ARG A 119 53.95 44.20 -1.68
N PRO A 120 54.61 45.20 -2.31
CA PRO A 120 54.26 45.68 -3.65
C PRO A 120 54.21 44.57 -4.70
N GLY A 121 53.20 44.59 -5.57
CA GLY A 121 52.93 43.55 -6.56
C GLY A 121 52.04 42.41 -6.05
N GLY A 122 51.84 42.29 -4.73
CA GLY A 122 50.98 41.29 -4.11
C GLY A 122 51.60 39.91 -4.00
N LEU A 123 50.98 39.06 -3.18
CA LEU A 123 51.52 37.77 -2.72
C LEU A 123 52.06 36.87 -3.84
N ASP A 124 51.34 36.74 -4.96
CA ASP A 124 51.70 35.80 -6.03
C ASP A 124 53.03 36.17 -6.71
N ALA A 125 53.24 37.46 -6.99
CA ALA A 125 54.50 37.96 -7.52
C ALA A 125 55.64 37.84 -6.51
N GLN A 126 55.33 38.00 -5.21
CA GLN A 126 56.29 37.89 -4.11
C GLN A 126 56.74 36.45 -3.88
N LEU A 127 55.83 35.47 -3.99
CA LEU A 127 56.17 34.05 -3.94
C LEU A 127 57.09 33.63 -5.10
N ASN A 128 57.04 34.33 -6.24
CA ASN A 128 57.90 34.08 -7.41
C ASN A 128 59.24 34.86 -7.39
N THR A 129 59.54 35.62 -6.34
CA THR A 129 60.89 36.19 -6.13
C THR A 129 61.93 35.09 -5.91
N LEU A 130 63.18 35.36 -6.28
CA LEU A 130 64.24 34.35 -6.28
C LEU A 130 64.96 34.30 -4.93
N LEU A 131 65.33 33.11 -4.47
CA LEU A 131 66.15 32.92 -3.27
C LEU A 131 67.45 33.74 -3.33
N VAL A 132 68.06 33.87 -4.51
CA VAL A 132 69.29 34.64 -4.73
C VAL A 132 69.15 36.14 -4.44
N ASP A 133 67.93 36.70 -4.48
CA ASP A 133 67.67 38.11 -4.13
C ASP A 133 67.77 38.35 -2.61
N TYR A 134 67.72 37.28 -1.80
CA TYR A 134 67.70 37.35 -0.33
C TYR A 134 69.03 36.97 0.34
N LEU A 135 69.99 36.43 -0.41
CA LEU A 135 71.23 35.90 0.16
C LEU A 135 72.15 37.03 0.71
N PRO A 136 73.07 36.68 1.64
CA PRO A 136 74.21 37.53 2.01
C PRO A 136 75.17 37.79 0.84
N SER A 137 75.91 38.89 0.91
CA SER A 137 76.88 39.28 -0.12
C SER A 137 78.13 38.40 -0.19
N ASP A 138 78.38 37.55 0.81
CA ASP A 138 79.46 36.56 0.84
C ASP A 138 79.03 35.15 0.40
N TRP A 139 77.75 34.92 0.08
CA TRP A 139 77.25 33.64 -0.44
C TRP A 139 77.37 33.57 -1.97
N ASN A 140 77.89 32.46 -2.49
CA ASN A 140 78.21 32.25 -3.90
C ASN A 140 77.29 31.16 -4.50
N PRO A 141 76.01 31.46 -4.82
CA PRO A 141 75.02 30.44 -5.17
C PRO A 141 75.46 29.57 -6.35
N GLY A 142 75.41 28.26 -6.14
CA GLY A 142 75.81 27.25 -7.11
C GLY A 142 74.85 27.12 -8.28
N ALA A 143 75.23 26.29 -9.25
CA ALA A 143 74.48 26.11 -10.49
C ALA A 143 72.99 25.78 -10.24
N ASN A 144 72.11 26.41 -11.01
CA ASN A 144 70.65 26.27 -10.97
C ASN A 144 69.93 26.85 -9.74
N VAL A 145 70.62 27.28 -8.68
CA VAL A 145 69.98 27.90 -7.49
C VAL A 145 69.30 29.23 -7.85
N GLN A 146 69.74 29.90 -8.92
CA GLN A 146 69.08 31.09 -9.46
C GLN A 146 67.66 30.85 -10.02
N ASN A 147 67.17 29.59 -10.05
CA ASN A 147 65.79 29.24 -10.39
C ASN A 147 64.92 28.93 -9.15
N VAL A 148 65.48 28.94 -7.93
CA VAL A 148 64.73 28.65 -6.70
C VAL A 148 63.95 29.89 -6.28
N THR A 149 62.63 29.75 -6.14
CA THR A 149 61.73 30.80 -5.66
C THR A 149 61.31 30.58 -4.21
N LEU A 150 60.72 31.58 -3.55
CA LEU A 150 60.11 31.40 -2.24
C LEU A 150 58.98 30.36 -2.27
N ARG A 151 58.20 30.31 -3.37
CA ARG A 151 57.20 29.25 -3.63
C ARG A 151 57.84 27.86 -3.67
N HIS A 152 59.02 27.71 -4.28
CA HIS A 152 59.74 26.42 -4.32
C HIS A 152 60.20 25.93 -2.93
N LEU A 153 60.52 26.86 -2.01
CA LEU A 153 60.87 26.52 -0.63
C LEU A 153 59.63 26.06 0.15
N LEU A 154 58.56 26.87 0.14
CA LEU A 154 57.30 26.61 0.85
C LEU A 154 56.58 25.32 0.41
N THR A 155 56.74 24.93 -0.87
CA THR A 155 56.07 23.76 -1.47
C THR A 155 56.94 22.50 -1.54
N HIS A 156 58.16 22.53 -0.98
CA HIS A 156 59.12 21.42 -1.05
C HIS A 156 59.49 21.00 -2.50
N ARG A 157 59.72 21.98 -3.38
CA ARG A 157 60.05 21.82 -4.81
C ARG A 157 61.33 22.55 -5.26
N SER A 158 62.14 22.98 -4.30
CA SER A 158 63.42 23.69 -4.45
C SER A 158 64.56 22.87 -5.04
N GLY A 159 64.46 21.54 -5.06
CA GLY A 159 65.54 20.64 -5.48
C GLY A 159 66.60 20.36 -4.41
N PHE A 160 66.62 21.11 -3.30
CA PHE A 160 67.45 20.77 -2.14
C PHE A 160 66.95 19.48 -1.48
N LEU A 161 67.85 18.56 -1.13
CA LEU A 161 67.52 17.29 -0.49
C LEU A 161 67.85 17.30 1.02
N GLU A 162 67.01 16.66 1.82
CA GLU A 162 67.16 16.54 3.29
C GLU A 162 68.42 15.77 3.69
N GLU A 163 68.62 14.62 3.07
CA GLU A 163 69.80 13.76 3.17
C GLU A 163 70.35 13.46 1.76
N ASN A 164 71.54 12.85 1.68
CA ASN A 164 72.19 12.48 0.41
C ASN A 164 72.38 13.66 -0.58
N ASN A 165 72.36 14.90 -0.06
CA ASN A 165 72.66 16.12 -0.80
C ASN A 165 74.17 16.27 -1.12
N SER A 166 74.48 17.26 -1.94
CA SER A 166 75.82 17.57 -2.46
C SER A 166 76.89 17.83 -1.39
N ILE A 167 76.50 18.11 -0.14
CA ILE A 167 77.40 18.35 1.00
C ILE A 167 77.42 17.22 2.04
N ASN A 168 76.62 16.15 1.84
CA ASN A 168 76.48 15.00 2.76
C ASN A 168 76.02 15.36 4.19
N VAL A 169 75.22 16.42 4.35
CA VAL A 169 74.64 16.84 5.64
C VAL A 169 73.19 16.37 5.72
N ASN A 170 72.80 15.62 6.76
CA ASN A 170 71.38 15.33 7.01
C ASN A 170 70.72 16.50 7.76
N PHE A 171 69.79 17.20 7.11
CA PHE A 171 69.04 18.33 7.66
C PHE A 171 67.83 17.94 8.53
N GLU A 172 67.48 16.66 8.65
CA GLU A 172 66.58 16.17 9.70
C GLU A 172 67.14 16.46 11.10
N SER A 173 68.46 16.43 11.26
CA SER A 173 69.14 16.75 12.51
C SER A 173 69.12 18.26 12.78
N TYR A 174 68.58 18.66 13.92
CA TYR A 174 68.32 20.08 14.21
C TYR A 174 69.60 20.91 14.38
N GLY A 175 70.67 20.28 14.86
CA GLY A 175 72.01 20.88 14.95
C GLY A 175 72.73 21.04 13.61
N ASN A 176 72.18 20.49 12.52
CA ASN A 176 72.75 20.58 11.17
C ASN A 176 72.14 21.71 10.33
N ASN A 177 71.10 22.41 10.80
CA ASN A 177 70.48 23.53 10.09
C ASN A 177 71.17 24.87 10.42
N THR A 178 72.49 24.85 10.57
CA THR A 178 73.28 26.06 10.84
C THR A 178 73.41 26.92 9.60
N TYR A 179 73.67 28.21 9.81
CA TYR A 179 73.87 29.20 8.75
C TYR A 179 74.95 28.77 7.75
N ALA A 180 76.05 28.20 8.26
CA ALA A 180 77.14 27.65 7.44
C ALA A 180 76.70 26.44 6.59
N ASN A 181 75.96 25.49 7.15
CA ASN A 181 75.50 24.32 6.38
C ASN A 181 74.46 24.73 5.32
N LEU A 182 73.64 25.75 5.59
CA LEU A 182 72.71 26.33 4.62
C LEU A 182 73.44 27.10 3.51
N GLN A 183 74.55 27.78 3.83
CA GLN A 183 75.46 28.37 2.85
C GLN A 183 76.06 27.29 1.95
N ASP A 184 76.72 26.27 2.54
CA ASP A 184 77.37 25.19 1.80
C ASP A 184 76.38 24.47 0.86
N LEU A 185 75.13 24.25 1.31
CA LEU A 185 74.07 23.65 0.48
C LEU A 185 73.68 24.53 -0.72
N VAL A 186 73.67 25.86 -0.54
CA VAL A 186 73.38 26.83 -1.60
C VAL A 186 74.58 27.00 -2.55
N GLU A 187 75.81 27.02 -2.06
CA GLU A 187 77.02 27.16 -2.88
C GLU A 187 77.34 25.88 -3.68
N ALA A 188 77.06 24.70 -3.13
CA ALA A 188 77.23 23.42 -3.83
C ALA A 188 76.29 23.26 -5.04
N GLY A 189 75.18 23.99 -5.07
CA GLY A 189 74.26 24.05 -6.21
C GLY A 189 73.37 22.82 -6.39
N LEU A 190 72.61 22.84 -7.48
CA LEU A 190 71.52 21.91 -7.77
C LEU A 190 71.67 21.23 -9.15
N PRO A 191 71.15 20.00 -9.32
CA PRO A 191 70.98 19.42 -10.64
C PRO A 191 70.02 20.27 -11.49
N ALA A 192 70.05 20.11 -12.81
CA ALA A 192 69.12 20.82 -13.69
C ALA A 192 67.65 20.54 -13.29
N PRO A 193 66.76 21.55 -13.29
CA PRO A 193 65.36 21.39 -12.90
C PRO A 193 64.64 20.38 -13.79
N SER A 194 63.91 19.46 -13.16
CA SER A 194 63.25 18.32 -13.82
C SER A 194 61.85 18.63 -14.36
N VAL A 195 61.30 19.81 -14.05
CA VAL A 195 59.97 20.27 -14.46
C VAL A 195 60.10 21.68 -15.01
N ALA A 196 59.47 21.95 -16.16
CA ALA A 196 59.41 23.30 -16.73
C ALA A 196 58.54 24.25 -15.87
N ALA A 197 58.65 25.55 -16.15
CA ALA A 197 57.71 26.54 -15.62
C ALA A 197 56.28 26.22 -16.10
N ASP A 198 55.28 26.52 -15.26
CA ASP A 198 53.87 26.19 -15.48
C ASP A 198 52.94 27.35 -15.02
N GLY A 199 51.63 27.11 -14.94
CA GLY A 199 50.64 28.13 -14.57
C GLY A 199 50.61 28.55 -13.09
N VAL A 200 51.45 27.95 -12.24
CA VAL A 200 51.63 28.25 -10.81
C VAL A 200 53.09 28.64 -10.49
N TYR A 201 54.05 28.12 -11.26
CA TYR A 201 55.48 28.34 -11.05
C TYR A 201 56.12 29.01 -12.28
N ASP A 202 56.42 30.31 -12.17
CA ASP A 202 57.03 31.12 -13.26
C ASP A 202 58.44 30.67 -13.68
N THR A 203 59.10 29.84 -12.87
CA THR A 203 60.46 29.32 -13.10
C THR A 203 60.47 27.78 -13.10
N PRO A 204 61.41 27.14 -13.84
CA PRO A 204 61.59 25.70 -13.80
C PRO A 204 61.93 25.20 -12.39
N ARG A 205 61.42 24.02 -12.04
CA ARG A 205 61.43 23.46 -10.67
C ARG A 205 61.78 21.98 -10.65
N TRP A 206 61.85 21.41 -9.45
CA TRP A 206 62.16 20.01 -9.23
C TRP A 206 60.91 19.20 -8.84
N GLY A 207 61.10 17.90 -8.67
CA GLY A 207 60.12 17.03 -8.00
C GLY A 207 59.84 17.47 -6.56
N TYR A 208 58.81 16.89 -5.95
CA TYR A 208 58.56 17.07 -4.52
C TYR A 208 59.63 16.33 -3.71
N SER A 209 60.25 17.01 -2.75
CA SER A 209 61.17 16.42 -1.78
C SER A 209 61.06 17.17 -0.46
N TYR A 210 60.51 16.50 0.56
CA TYR A 210 60.46 17.05 1.92
C TYR A 210 61.87 17.36 2.40
N ASN A 211 62.05 18.53 3.01
CA ASN A 211 63.37 19.02 3.44
C ASN A 211 63.24 20.16 4.46
N ASN A 212 63.81 19.95 5.65
CA ASN A 212 63.94 20.97 6.68
C ASN A 212 64.70 22.22 6.19
N ALA A 213 65.77 22.07 5.41
CA ALA A 213 66.61 23.19 4.95
C ALA A 213 65.83 24.29 4.23
N ASN A 214 64.75 23.96 3.51
CA ASN A 214 63.89 24.95 2.86
C ASN A 214 63.28 25.96 3.85
N PHE A 215 62.79 25.47 4.99
CA PHE A 215 62.15 26.29 6.00
C PHE A 215 63.17 26.97 6.92
N SER A 216 64.36 26.38 7.08
CA SER A 216 65.50 27.01 7.75
C SER A 216 66.08 28.16 6.92
N LEU A 217 66.10 28.07 5.58
CA LEU A 217 66.42 29.18 4.67
C LEU A 217 65.37 30.28 4.74
N LEU A 218 64.07 29.93 4.70
CA LEU A 218 62.98 30.90 4.85
C LEU A 218 63.08 31.68 6.18
N ALA A 219 63.28 30.96 7.29
CA ALA A 219 63.36 31.55 8.62
C ALA A 219 64.62 32.40 8.84
N ASN A 220 65.81 31.89 8.48
CA ASN A 220 67.08 32.49 8.91
C ASN A 220 67.79 33.33 7.83
N VAL A 221 67.40 33.21 6.57
CA VAL A 221 67.98 34.01 5.46
C VAL A 221 66.94 34.96 4.87
N VAL A 222 65.79 34.42 4.43
CA VAL A 222 64.78 35.21 3.71
C VAL A 222 64.05 36.20 4.63
N LEU A 223 63.50 35.75 5.77
CA LEU A 223 62.71 36.62 6.65
C LEU A 223 63.53 37.80 7.23
N PRO A 224 64.78 37.64 7.72
CA PRO A 224 65.58 38.76 8.21
C PRO A 224 65.88 39.79 7.12
N LYS A 225 66.09 39.35 5.88
CA LYS A 225 66.29 40.21 4.71
C LYS A 225 64.99 40.87 4.22
N LEU A 226 63.85 40.21 4.34
CA LEU A 226 62.53 40.83 4.12
C LEU A 226 62.31 41.96 5.12
N MET A 227 62.44 41.68 6.43
CA MET A 227 62.27 42.65 7.52
C MET A 227 63.20 43.86 7.36
N ASN A 228 64.45 43.64 6.94
CA ASN A 228 65.43 44.69 6.70
C ASN A 228 66.18 44.43 5.38
N PRO A 229 65.76 45.04 4.25
CA PRO A 229 66.41 44.87 2.95
C PRO A 229 67.87 45.34 2.88
N SER A 230 68.33 46.13 3.85
CA SER A 230 69.73 46.56 3.99
C SER A 230 70.56 45.66 4.93
N LEU A 231 70.00 44.56 5.42
CA LEU A 231 70.71 43.58 6.22
C LEU A 231 71.65 42.73 5.36
N ASP A 232 72.83 42.42 5.90
CA ASP A 232 73.81 41.55 5.25
C ASP A 232 74.49 40.66 6.31
N LEU A 233 73.97 39.45 6.49
CA LEU A 233 74.39 38.51 7.54
C LEU A 233 75.58 37.65 7.08
N THR A 234 76.73 38.29 6.88
CA THR A 234 77.97 37.59 6.54
C THR A 234 78.47 36.69 7.68
N ALA A 235 79.40 35.78 7.37
CA ALA A 235 80.10 34.99 8.39
C ALA A 235 80.87 35.83 9.45
N THR A 236 81.06 37.14 9.21
CA THR A 236 81.71 38.07 10.14
C THR A 236 80.75 38.86 11.04
N THR A 237 79.43 38.58 10.96
CA THR A 237 78.39 39.23 11.77
C THR A 237 78.70 39.17 13.26
N ILE A 238 78.59 40.30 13.96
CA ILE A 238 78.81 40.38 15.42
C ILE A 238 77.76 39.51 16.13
N PHE A 239 78.21 38.68 17.07
CA PHE A 239 77.47 37.59 17.73
C PHE A 239 77.17 36.34 16.86
N GLY A 240 77.55 36.34 15.58
CA GLY A 240 77.39 35.21 14.66
C GLY A 240 76.03 35.22 13.93
N PRO A 241 75.99 34.79 12.65
CA PRO A 241 74.78 34.90 11.84
C PRO A 241 73.64 34.00 12.35
N ASP A 242 73.90 32.78 12.83
CA ASP A 242 72.91 31.88 13.45
C ASP A 242 72.16 32.54 14.61
N PHE A 243 72.88 33.22 15.50
CA PHE A 243 72.27 33.89 16.66
C PHE A 243 71.43 35.11 16.25
N VAL A 244 71.94 35.93 15.32
CA VAL A 244 71.23 37.14 14.87
C VAL A 244 70.00 36.79 14.04
N SER A 245 70.12 35.84 13.09
CA SER A 245 69.01 35.38 12.25
C SER A 245 67.93 34.69 13.06
N GLY A 246 68.29 33.70 13.90
CA GLY A 246 67.34 32.98 14.74
C GLY A 246 66.60 33.88 15.73
N LEU A 247 67.29 34.89 16.30
CA LEU A 247 66.64 35.89 17.16
C LEU A 247 65.71 36.83 16.37
N MET A 248 66.07 37.23 15.14
CA MET A 248 65.19 38.03 14.27
C MET A 248 63.93 37.24 13.88
N TYR A 249 64.08 35.98 13.47
CA TYR A 249 62.96 35.07 13.19
C TYR A 249 62.06 34.93 14.41
N LYS A 250 62.64 34.58 15.58
CA LYS A 250 61.87 34.34 16.80
C LYS A 250 61.08 35.56 17.23
N ASN A 251 61.71 36.73 17.22
CA ASN A 251 61.05 37.97 17.61
C ASN A 251 59.99 38.36 16.58
N TYR A 252 60.21 38.18 15.27
CA TYR A 252 59.18 38.46 14.26
C TYR A 252 57.92 37.61 14.50
N VAL A 253 58.08 36.29 14.63
CA VAL A 253 56.97 35.36 14.86
C VAL A 253 56.26 35.68 16.19
N LYS A 254 57.02 35.98 17.25
CA LYS A 254 56.43 36.38 18.53
C LYS A 254 55.63 37.68 18.39
N ASP A 255 56.28 38.75 17.97
CA ASP A 255 55.74 40.12 18.02
C ASP A 255 54.60 40.35 17.01
N ASN A 256 54.57 39.59 15.90
CA ASN A 256 53.62 39.79 14.78
C ASN A 256 52.63 38.64 14.58
N ILE A 257 52.89 37.44 15.09
CA ILE A 257 51.99 36.28 14.93
C ILE A 257 51.42 35.81 16.27
N PHE A 258 52.26 35.51 17.27
CA PHE A 258 51.79 34.92 18.54
C PHE A 258 51.25 35.92 19.57
N ASP A 259 51.95 37.02 19.83
CA ASP A 259 51.51 38.00 20.82
C ASP A 259 50.22 38.74 20.43
N PRO A 260 49.97 39.10 19.15
CA PRO A 260 48.69 39.65 18.71
C PRO A 260 47.48 38.73 18.96
N ILE A 261 47.67 37.41 18.88
CA ILE A 261 46.62 36.41 19.13
C ILE A 261 46.62 35.89 20.57
N GLY A 262 47.39 36.51 21.47
CA GLY A 262 47.42 36.21 22.91
C GLY A 262 48.34 35.06 23.34
N VAL A 263 49.07 34.43 22.41
CA VAL A 263 50.02 33.31 22.65
C VAL A 263 51.36 33.84 23.20
N THR A 264 51.26 34.60 24.29
CA THR A 264 52.36 35.42 24.84
C THR A 264 53.53 34.63 25.44
N GLY A 265 53.40 33.31 25.62
CA GLY A 265 54.42 32.43 26.19
C GLY A 265 55.41 31.82 25.20
N ALA A 266 55.16 31.89 23.89
CA ALA A 266 55.91 31.14 22.88
C ALA A 266 57.42 31.45 22.86
N ASP A 267 58.24 30.39 22.88
CA ASP A 267 59.70 30.45 22.77
C ASP A 267 60.25 29.22 22.01
N MET A 268 61.51 29.27 21.60
CA MET A 268 62.22 28.20 20.85
C MET A 268 63.10 27.32 21.75
N LYS A 269 62.95 27.49 23.07
CA LYS A 269 63.50 26.69 24.17
C LYS A 269 62.40 26.54 25.22
N THR A 270 62.50 25.56 26.11
CA THR A 270 61.59 25.53 27.27
C THR A 270 62.00 26.57 28.31
N ASN A 271 61.01 27.21 28.93
CA ASN A 271 61.21 28.10 30.09
C ASN A 271 60.66 27.48 31.40
N GLN A 272 60.33 26.18 31.39
CA GLN A 272 59.77 25.47 32.55
C GLN A 272 60.87 24.82 33.41
N ALA A 273 60.69 24.82 34.73
CA ALA A 273 61.61 24.16 35.66
C ALA A 273 61.49 22.62 35.64
N ASP A 274 60.27 22.10 35.42
CA ASP A 274 59.97 20.67 35.22
C ASP A 274 59.34 20.45 33.83
N PRO A 275 60.13 20.56 32.74
CA PRO A 275 59.60 20.45 31.37
C PRO A 275 59.08 19.05 31.06
N ALA A 276 58.24 18.94 30.03
CA ALA A 276 57.79 17.66 29.51
C ALA A 276 58.93 16.94 28.80
N MET A 277 59.17 15.68 29.17
CA MET A 277 60.20 14.81 28.60
C MET A 277 59.59 13.91 27.53
N GLY A 278 60.37 13.57 26.49
CA GLY A 278 59.96 12.68 25.40
C GLY A 278 60.46 11.26 25.64
N TYR A 279 59.63 10.24 25.40
CA TYR A 279 59.89 8.86 25.81
C TYR A 279 59.89 7.87 24.63
N ASN A 280 60.31 6.63 24.91
CA ASN A 280 59.87 5.46 24.16
C ASN A 280 58.80 4.76 25.01
N LEU A 281 57.63 4.48 24.46
CA LEU A 281 56.44 4.01 25.18
C LEU A 281 56.74 2.77 26.04
N ALA A 282 57.43 1.79 25.45
CA ALA A 282 57.79 0.52 26.10
C ALA A 282 58.78 0.65 27.27
N THR A 283 59.51 1.76 27.40
CA THR A 283 60.54 1.96 28.46
C THR A 283 60.33 3.23 29.28
N ALA A 284 59.20 3.92 29.13
CA ALA A 284 58.98 5.25 29.67
C ALA A 284 59.09 5.34 31.21
N ASN A 285 58.86 4.23 31.93
CA ASN A 285 58.96 4.18 33.39
C ASN A 285 60.33 3.69 33.92
N THR A 286 61.26 3.30 33.04
CA THR A 286 62.58 2.75 33.44
C THR A 286 63.75 3.57 32.93
N ASN A 287 63.59 4.26 31.81
CA ASN A 287 64.63 5.02 31.14
C ASN A 287 64.26 6.51 31.19
N SER A 288 65.19 7.36 31.61
CA SER A 288 65.03 8.82 31.52
C SER A 288 64.76 9.25 30.08
N GLY A 289 63.79 10.15 29.91
CA GLY A 289 63.39 10.65 28.60
C GLY A 289 64.38 11.63 27.99
N ARG A 290 64.09 12.04 26.76
CA ARG A 290 64.78 13.12 26.03
C ARG A 290 64.25 14.50 26.47
N ASP A 291 65.18 15.43 26.72
CA ASP A 291 64.89 16.86 26.90
C ASP A 291 64.43 17.55 25.60
N GLN A 292 63.67 18.63 25.75
CA GLN A 292 63.33 19.55 24.65
C GLN A 292 64.55 20.41 24.29
N THR A 293 64.83 20.54 22.99
CA THR A 293 66.08 21.08 22.46
C THR A 293 66.03 22.62 22.42
N ASP A 294 67.02 23.39 22.90
CA ASP A 294 67.08 24.83 22.56
C ASP A 294 67.44 24.98 21.08
N LEU A 295 66.56 25.64 20.32
CA LEU A 295 66.63 25.79 18.87
C LEU A 295 66.54 27.27 18.45
N THR A 296 66.79 28.19 19.39
CA THR A 296 66.76 29.65 19.18
C THR A 296 67.68 30.13 18.04
N THR A 297 68.68 29.34 17.63
CA THR A 297 69.67 29.70 16.60
C THR A 297 69.62 28.87 15.31
N THR A 298 68.78 27.83 15.22
CA THR A 298 68.69 26.96 14.02
C THR A 298 67.25 26.57 13.62
N GLY A 299 66.24 27.03 14.36
CA GLY A 299 64.83 26.73 14.06
C GLY A 299 64.27 27.46 12.84
N GLY A 300 62.97 27.26 12.61
CA GLY A 300 62.26 27.63 11.39
C GLY A 300 61.59 26.43 10.75
N ALA A 301 62.38 25.40 10.44
CA ALA A 301 61.86 24.09 10.06
C ALA A 301 61.29 23.28 11.24
N PHE A 302 61.70 23.64 12.45
CA PHE A 302 61.35 23.10 13.76
C PHE A 302 61.61 24.21 14.79
N GLY A 303 61.41 23.92 16.08
CA GLY A 303 61.99 24.72 17.16
C GLY A 303 61.01 25.28 18.18
N TRP A 304 59.75 25.54 17.82
CA TRP A 304 58.78 26.12 18.75
C TRP A 304 58.34 25.15 19.85
N LYS A 305 58.07 25.74 21.02
CA LYS A 305 57.48 25.06 22.19
C LYS A 305 56.13 25.72 22.43
N LEU A 306 55.07 24.94 22.34
CA LEU A 306 53.69 25.38 22.52
C LEU A 306 52.88 24.30 23.24
N THR A 307 51.78 24.72 23.85
CA THR A 307 50.71 23.85 24.33
C THR A 307 49.74 23.50 23.18
N ALA A 308 48.85 22.52 23.38
CA ALA A 308 47.80 22.23 22.42
C ALA A 308 46.83 23.43 22.30
N ARG A 309 46.49 24.07 23.42
CA ARG A 309 45.58 25.23 23.40
C ARG A 309 46.12 26.41 22.60
N GLU A 310 47.43 26.68 22.68
CA GLU A 310 48.09 27.71 21.88
C GLU A 310 48.18 27.35 20.39
N LEU A 311 48.35 26.06 20.06
CA LEU A 311 48.24 25.59 18.67
C LEU A 311 46.83 25.72 18.12
N ALA A 312 45.79 25.49 18.92
CA ALA A 312 44.40 25.71 18.53
C ALA A 312 44.08 27.20 18.34
N THR A 313 44.58 28.09 19.21
CA THR A 313 44.50 29.54 19.01
C THR A 313 45.25 30.00 17.75
N PHE A 314 46.43 29.41 17.47
CA PHE A 314 47.15 29.67 16.22
C PHE A 314 46.37 29.18 14.98
N LEU A 315 45.73 28.01 15.05
CA LEU A 315 44.89 27.48 13.97
C LEU A 315 43.71 28.40 13.64
N ASP A 316 42.93 28.82 14.66
CA ASP A 316 41.83 29.77 14.47
C ASP A 316 42.31 31.07 13.80
N ALA A 317 43.41 31.64 14.30
CA ALA A 317 43.97 32.86 13.74
C ALA A 317 44.38 32.73 12.26
N ILE A 318 44.92 31.59 11.84
CA ILE A 318 45.32 31.38 10.44
C ILE A 318 44.15 30.95 9.52
N GLU A 319 42.97 30.62 10.05
CA GLU A 319 41.74 30.40 9.28
C GLU A 319 40.81 31.62 9.24
N HIS A 320 40.77 32.43 10.31
CA HIS A 320 39.76 33.47 10.47
C HIS A 320 40.34 34.89 10.51
N ASP A 321 41.43 35.13 11.26
CA ASP A 321 41.90 36.50 11.49
C ASP A 321 42.55 37.11 10.23
N ASN A 322 41.93 38.19 9.74
CA ASN A 322 42.44 38.98 8.62
C ASN A 322 43.59 39.93 9.02
N SER A 323 43.95 40.02 10.31
CA SER A 323 45.17 40.67 10.77
C SER A 323 46.41 39.81 10.49
N ILE A 324 46.29 38.48 10.65
CA ILE A 324 47.39 37.51 10.48
C ILE A 324 47.54 37.09 9.01
N LEU A 325 46.49 36.56 8.37
CA LEU A 325 46.48 36.23 6.94
C LEU A 325 45.23 36.82 6.28
N TRP A 326 45.36 37.41 5.09
CA TRP A 326 44.16 37.80 4.34
C TRP A 326 43.44 36.57 3.79
N SER A 327 42.11 36.66 3.61
CA SER A 327 41.31 35.60 2.97
C SER A 327 41.91 35.09 1.63
N SER A 328 42.42 35.98 0.78
CA SER A 328 43.11 35.60 -0.47
C SER A 328 44.46 34.90 -0.24
N THR A 329 45.15 35.22 0.85
CA THR A 329 46.38 34.54 1.28
C THR A 329 46.08 33.12 1.77
N ARG A 330 45.00 32.92 2.55
CA ARG A 330 44.51 31.58 2.95
C ARG A 330 44.18 30.72 1.73
N THR A 331 43.34 31.24 0.83
CA THR A 331 43.00 30.52 -0.41
C THR A 331 44.24 30.09 -1.21
N MET A 332 45.29 30.91 -1.26
CA MET A 332 46.55 30.56 -1.93
C MET A 332 47.42 29.58 -1.15
N ARG A 333 47.50 29.71 0.19
CA ARG A 333 48.14 28.75 1.11
C ARG A 333 47.57 27.34 0.91
N ASP A 334 46.27 27.25 0.72
CA ASP A 334 45.53 25.99 0.69
C ASP A 334 45.61 25.31 -0.67
N GLN A 335 45.26 26.05 -1.73
CA GLN A 335 45.36 25.57 -3.12
C GLN A 335 46.78 25.16 -3.53
N GLN A 336 47.82 25.65 -2.84
CA GLN A 336 49.22 25.40 -3.17
C GLN A 336 50.02 24.68 -2.06
N GLN A 337 49.39 24.29 -0.95
CA GLN A 337 50.03 23.54 0.15
C GLN A 337 51.27 24.28 0.72
N LEU A 338 51.14 25.57 1.00
CA LEU A 338 52.23 26.43 1.47
C LEU A 338 52.50 26.22 2.97
N GLY A 339 53.30 25.20 3.30
CA GLY A 339 53.67 24.88 4.69
C GLY A 339 52.73 23.93 5.43
N TRP A 340 51.80 23.28 4.72
CA TRP A 340 50.97 22.17 5.20
C TRP A 340 50.41 21.35 4.02
N PHE A 341 49.90 20.15 4.28
CA PHE A 341 49.52 19.16 3.25
C PHE A 341 48.03 18.88 3.22
N ALA A 342 47.47 18.70 2.03
CA ALA A 342 46.05 18.39 1.84
C ALA A 342 45.78 16.88 1.73
N SER A 343 44.65 16.43 2.26
CA SER A 343 44.08 15.10 2.02
C SER A 343 42.55 15.20 1.94
N THR A 344 41.90 14.43 1.06
CA THR A 344 40.47 14.57 0.76
C THR A 344 39.72 13.26 1.01
N ASP A 345 38.46 13.35 1.43
CA ASP A 345 37.49 12.27 1.54
C ASP A 345 36.04 12.78 1.34
N ALA A 346 35.05 11.97 1.72
CA ALA A 346 33.62 12.27 1.72
C ALA A 346 33.20 13.54 2.49
N PHE A 347 33.92 13.91 3.55
CA PHE A 347 33.68 15.14 4.33
C PHE A 347 34.37 16.35 3.69
N GLY A 348 35.33 16.13 2.79
CA GLY A 348 36.04 17.15 2.02
C GLY A 348 37.55 17.16 2.23
N THR A 349 38.18 18.31 1.99
CA THR A 349 39.64 18.45 2.06
C THR A 349 40.10 18.92 3.45
N THR A 350 40.79 18.03 4.16
CA THR A 350 41.54 18.34 5.39
C THR A 350 42.94 18.85 5.03
N TYR A 351 43.38 19.93 5.66
CA TYR A 351 44.77 20.42 5.60
C TYR A 351 45.49 20.14 6.91
N SER A 352 46.70 19.60 6.89
CA SER A 352 47.41 19.19 8.11
C SER A 352 48.93 19.26 8.00
N HIS A 353 49.59 19.38 9.15
CA HIS A 353 51.04 19.14 9.26
C HIS A 353 51.33 18.39 10.57
N ASN A 354 52.13 17.33 10.50
CA ASN A 354 52.61 16.57 11.66
C ASN A 354 54.02 17.02 12.10
N GLY A 355 54.39 16.72 13.34
CA GLY A 355 55.75 16.90 13.83
C GLY A 355 56.27 15.64 14.49
N ALA A 356 57.55 15.36 14.27
CA ALA A 356 58.27 14.30 14.94
C ALA A 356 59.68 14.75 15.37
N THR A 357 59.98 14.48 16.64
CA THR A 357 61.33 14.49 17.22
C THR A 357 61.59 13.09 17.77
N GLY A 358 62.71 12.46 17.43
CA GLY A 358 62.99 11.09 17.86
C GLY A 358 64.45 10.82 18.22
N GLY A 359 64.69 9.61 18.73
CA GLY A 359 66.01 9.10 19.11
C GLY A 359 65.90 7.91 20.05
N SER A 360 67.02 7.24 20.33
CA SER A 360 67.07 6.09 21.26
C SER A 360 66.71 6.43 22.70
N THR A 361 66.77 7.72 23.08
CA THR A 361 66.38 8.24 24.40
C THR A 361 64.91 8.68 24.48
N GLY A 362 64.18 8.78 23.37
CA GLY A 362 62.75 9.06 23.36
C GLY A 362 62.29 10.08 22.33
N ASN A 363 60.99 10.36 22.35
CA ASN A 363 60.26 10.99 21.25
C ASN A 363 59.32 12.11 21.71
N PHE A 364 59.19 13.14 20.87
CA PHE A 364 58.07 14.07 20.86
C PHE A 364 57.29 13.93 19.54
N ARG A 365 55.99 14.14 19.59
CA ARG A 365 55.13 14.13 18.42
C ARG A 365 54.01 15.16 18.53
N SER A 366 53.65 15.72 17.39
CA SER A 366 52.57 16.70 17.25
C SER A 366 51.80 16.47 15.96
N ILE A 367 50.59 16.99 15.90
CA ILE A 367 49.85 17.21 14.65
C ILE A 367 48.92 18.41 14.82
N ILE A 368 48.77 19.18 13.74
CA ILE A 368 47.69 20.13 13.55
C ILE A 368 46.89 19.75 12.30
N ALA A 369 45.59 19.99 12.34
CA ALA A 369 44.70 19.81 11.19
C ALA A 369 43.59 20.88 11.19
N SER A 370 43.28 21.40 10.01
CA SER A 370 42.05 22.11 9.69
C SER A 370 41.19 21.17 8.84
N PHE A 371 40.03 20.81 9.38
CA PHE A 371 39.05 19.93 8.76
C PHE A 371 37.91 20.74 8.10
N PRO A 372 37.12 20.12 7.21
CA PRO A 372 35.83 20.64 6.77
C PRO A 372 34.85 20.88 7.94
N GLY A 373 33.81 21.68 7.70
CA GLY A 373 32.80 22.02 8.72
C GLY A 373 33.21 23.11 9.72
N ASP A 374 34.29 23.86 9.45
CA ASP A 374 34.92 24.80 10.40
C ASP A 374 35.31 24.12 11.72
N VAL A 375 36.17 23.10 11.61
CA VAL A 375 36.75 22.38 12.75
C VAL A 375 38.26 22.40 12.60
N GLN A 376 39.00 22.85 13.63
CA GLN A 376 40.46 22.72 13.65
C GLN A 376 40.90 22.02 14.93
N ALA A 377 41.85 21.10 14.84
CA ALA A 377 42.34 20.36 16.00
C ALA A 377 43.87 20.31 16.06
N SER A 378 44.37 20.33 17.28
CA SER A 378 45.79 20.12 17.60
C SER A 378 45.92 19.01 18.63
N TYR A 379 46.96 18.18 18.47
CA TYR A 379 47.23 17.05 19.34
C TYR A 379 48.74 16.89 19.56
N LEU A 380 49.15 16.77 20.82
CA LEU A 380 50.53 16.63 21.27
C LEU A 380 50.68 15.36 22.11
N MET A 381 51.77 14.60 21.92
CA MET A 381 52.12 13.46 22.79
C MET A 381 53.64 13.27 22.90
N ASN A 382 54.09 12.72 24.02
CA ASN A 382 55.51 12.59 24.36
C ASN A 382 56.07 11.16 24.22
N ASN A 383 55.64 10.44 23.17
CA ASN A 383 56.24 9.18 22.73
C ASN A 383 56.10 8.99 21.21
N GLU A 384 56.60 7.87 20.69
CA GLU A 384 56.59 7.48 19.27
C GLU A 384 55.17 7.28 18.71
N ASP A 385 55.06 7.05 17.39
CA ASP A 385 53.77 6.64 16.81
C ASP A 385 53.55 5.14 17.00
N VAL A 386 52.38 4.78 17.54
CA VAL A 386 51.92 3.38 17.66
C VAL A 386 50.48 3.20 17.17
N PHE A 387 49.84 4.26 16.67
CA PHE A 387 48.48 4.18 16.13
C PHE A 387 48.46 3.46 14.78
N ALA A 388 47.41 2.69 14.50
CA ALA A 388 47.17 2.15 13.17
C ALA A 388 46.96 3.31 12.16
N GLY A 389 47.75 3.34 11.08
CA GLY A 389 47.82 4.49 10.15
C GLY A 389 48.56 5.73 10.68
N GLY A 390 48.95 5.74 11.96
CA GLY A 390 49.59 6.85 12.64
C GLY A 390 48.61 7.93 13.13
N ARG A 391 49.14 8.94 13.84
CA ARG A 391 48.31 9.99 14.48
C ARG A 391 47.39 10.79 13.55
N GLY A 392 47.72 10.86 12.26
CA GLY A 392 46.89 11.52 11.25
C GLY A 392 45.57 10.78 11.05
N THR A 393 45.65 9.46 10.87
CA THR A 393 44.47 8.58 10.83
C THR A 393 43.71 8.64 12.14
N MET A 394 44.39 8.57 13.31
CA MET A 394 43.74 8.66 14.62
C MET A 394 42.90 9.94 14.78
N LEU A 395 43.49 11.11 14.55
CA LEU A 395 42.79 12.39 14.70
C LEU A 395 41.66 12.55 13.68
N LYS A 396 41.85 12.04 12.46
CA LYS A 396 40.84 12.04 11.40
C LYS A 396 39.66 11.11 11.73
N THR A 397 39.91 9.91 12.24
CA THR A 397 38.85 9.01 12.72
C THR A 397 38.07 9.65 13.85
N ALA A 398 38.74 10.35 14.79
CA ALA A 398 38.05 11.04 15.87
C ALA A 398 37.13 12.18 15.39
N TYR A 399 37.56 12.95 14.38
CA TYR A 399 36.74 13.97 13.69
C TYR A 399 35.56 13.33 12.94
N GLN A 400 35.81 12.29 12.13
CA GLN A 400 34.77 11.62 11.34
C GLN A 400 33.69 10.99 12.20
N ASN A 401 34.01 10.54 13.43
CA ASN A 401 33.09 9.84 14.34
C ASN A 401 32.44 10.75 15.40
N ALA A 402 32.49 12.07 15.18
CA ALA A 402 31.96 13.11 16.06
C ALA A 402 30.85 13.95 15.40
N TRP A 403 30.24 13.41 14.35
CA TRP A 403 29.07 13.99 13.72
C TRP A 403 27.83 13.23 14.21
N THR A 404 27.03 13.84 15.08
CA THR A 404 25.86 13.20 15.70
C THR A 404 24.72 13.02 14.71
N ASP A 405 24.58 13.98 13.80
CA ASP A 405 23.62 13.95 12.70
C ASP A 405 24.39 14.07 11.39
N LEU A 406 24.22 13.12 10.48
CA LEU A 406 24.87 13.11 9.17
C LEU A 406 23.85 13.29 8.05
N THR A 407 23.94 14.41 7.34
CA THR A 407 23.23 14.60 6.06
C THR A 407 24.18 14.29 4.91
N ILE A 408 23.75 13.38 4.03
CA ILE A 408 24.47 12.91 2.86
C ILE A 408 23.75 13.38 1.60
N GLY A 409 24.50 13.72 0.56
CA GLY A 409 23.97 14.02 -0.76
C GLY A 409 24.61 13.14 -1.82
N GLY A 410 23.80 12.67 -2.77
CA GLY A 410 24.27 12.08 -4.02
C GLY A 410 24.80 13.13 -4.98
N THR A 411 24.68 12.80 -6.26
CA THR A 411 25.26 13.53 -7.39
C THR A 411 24.15 14.26 -8.17
N THR A 412 24.17 14.20 -9.50
CA THR A 412 23.15 14.81 -10.37
C THR A 412 22.67 13.81 -11.43
N GLY A 413 22.67 12.53 -11.09
CA GLY A 413 22.27 11.39 -11.91
C GLY A 413 22.43 10.10 -11.12
N ASP A 414 21.82 9.02 -11.62
CA ASP A 414 21.54 7.76 -10.91
C ASP A 414 22.65 7.28 -9.94
N ASP A 415 22.32 7.24 -8.64
CA ASP A 415 23.22 6.87 -7.53
C ASP A 415 22.79 5.58 -6.81
N ASP A 416 23.75 4.67 -6.57
CA ASP A 416 23.58 3.43 -5.79
C ASP A 416 24.10 3.62 -4.35
N PHE A 417 23.17 3.75 -3.38
CA PHE A 417 23.45 3.83 -1.95
C PHE A 417 23.26 2.47 -1.28
N VAL A 418 24.33 1.90 -0.71
CA VAL A 418 24.25 0.69 0.12
C VAL A 418 24.57 1.02 1.58
N LEU A 419 23.59 0.79 2.47
CA LEU A 419 23.68 1.04 3.91
C LEU A 419 23.83 -0.28 4.67
N ARG A 420 24.88 -0.43 5.48
CA ARG A 420 25.15 -1.68 6.21
C ARG A 420 25.84 -1.52 7.56
N LEU A 421 25.80 -2.59 8.36
CA LEU A 421 26.55 -2.69 9.62
C LEU A 421 27.96 -3.25 9.42
N ASN A 422 28.97 -2.56 9.95
CA ASN A 422 30.35 -3.03 10.04
C ASN A 422 30.77 -3.26 11.50
N ASN A 423 30.90 -4.53 11.88
CA ASN A 423 31.31 -4.98 13.22
C ASN A 423 32.77 -5.48 13.28
N SER A 424 33.58 -5.19 12.26
CA SER A 424 35.00 -5.61 12.20
C SER A 424 35.99 -4.58 12.77
N GLY A 425 35.55 -3.34 13.00
CA GLY A 425 36.35 -2.25 13.54
C GLY A 425 36.49 -2.25 15.07
N VAL A 426 37.05 -1.17 15.62
CA VAL A 426 37.22 -0.98 17.08
C VAL A 426 35.91 -0.71 17.83
N LYS A 427 34.83 -0.37 17.11
CA LYS A 427 33.45 -0.28 17.60
C LYS A 427 32.48 -0.76 16.50
N PRO A 428 31.28 -1.24 16.86
CA PRO A 428 30.14 -1.37 15.93
C PRO A 428 29.88 -0.06 15.18
N SER A 429 29.74 -0.16 13.87
CA SER A 429 29.65 1.00 12.97
C SER A 429 28.54 0.81 11.93
N VAL A 430 27.96 1.91 11.45
CA VAL A 430 27.31 1.96 10.14
C VAL A 430 28.35 2.27 9.06
N GLU A 431 28.12 1.80 7.85
CA GLU A 431 28.92 2.05 6.66
C GLU A 431 27.98 2.43 5.52
N VAL A 432 28.26 3.57 4.88
CA VAL A 432 27.51 4.03 3.70
C VAL A 432 28.42 3.94 2.48
N VAL A 433 27.96 3.18 1.50
CA VAL A 433 28.60 2.98 0.21
C VAL A 433 27.81 3.78 -0.83
N LEU A 434 28.51 4.57 -1.66
CA LEU A 434 27.94 5.28 -2.79
C LEU A 434 28.64 4.80 -4.08
N ASN A 435 27.88 4.32 -5.06
CA ASN A 435 28.37 3.81 -6.34
C ASN A 435 29.53 2.82 -6.18
N GLY A 436 29.36 1.86 -5.26
CA GLY A 436 30.35 0.84 -4.93
C GLY A 436 31.61 1.33 -4.22
N GLN A 437 31.68 2.56 -3.70
CA GLN A 437 32.77 3.05 -2.85
C GLN A 437 32.28 3.40 -1.44
N VAL A 438 33.02 2.97 -0.41
CA VAL A 438 32.73 3.38 0.97
C VAL A 438 33.08 4.86 1.12
N GLU A 439 32.07 5.71 1.30
CA GLU A 439 32.28 7.15 1.53
C GLU A 439 32.68 7.39 2.99
N PHE A 440 32.02 6.72 3.95
CA PHE A 440 32.43 6.74 5.35
C PHE A 440 32.00 5.49 6.15
N THR A 441 32.63 5.33 7.31
CA THR A 441 32.27 4.37 8.36
C THR A 441 32.14 5.13 9.67
N HIS A 442 30.98 5.10 10.33
CA HIS A 442 30.70 5.87 11.54
C HIS A 442 30.27 4.96 12.70
N TRP A 443 30.81 5.19 13.89
CA TRP A 443 30.47 4.46 15.10
C TRP A 443 29.02 4.71 15.51
N ILE A 444 28.29 3.63 15.80
CA ILE A 444 26.89 3.71 16.25
C ILE A 444 26.78 4.36 17.63
N SER A 445 27.85 4.27 18.44
CA SER A 445 27.87 4.82 19.81
C SER A 445 27.89 6.35 19.90
N THR A 446 27.97 7.06 18.77
CA THR A 446 28.14 8.52 18.68
C THR A 446 27.34 9.13 17.52
N LEU A 447 26.30 8.43 17.06
CA LEU A 447 25.47 8.80 15.92
C LEU A 447 24.00 8.67 16.33
N ASP A 448 23.25 9.75 16.21
CA ASP A 448 21.84 9.84 16.55
C ASP A 448 20.97 9.73 15.29
N SER A 449 21.37 10.37 14.17
CA SER A 449 20.62 10.32 12.92
C SER A 449 21.47 10.29 11.63
N VAL A 450 20.90 9.70 10.57
CA VAL A 450 21.43 9.75 9.20
C VAL A 450 20.29 10.12 8.24
N THR A 451 20.52 11.17 7.44
CA THR A 451 19.69 11.55 6.30
C THR A 451 20.46 11.35 5.01
N ILE A 452 19.93 10.60 4.06
CA ILE A 452 20.48 10.49 2.70
C ILE A 452 19.53 11.17 1.72
N ASN A 453 20.06 12.02 0.86
CA ASN A 453 19.35 12.59 -0.29
C ASN A 453 19.99 12.01 -1.56
N GLY A 454 19.19 11.48 -2.47
CA GLY A 454 19.59 11.07 -3.82
C GLY A 454 20.02 12.30 -4.62
N GLY A 455 19.07 12.89 -5.36
CA GLY A 455 19.21 14.26 -5.83
C GLY A 455 18.39 14.61 -7.07
N LEU A 456 18.81 14.07 -8.22
CA LEU A 456 18.25 14.32 -9.56
C LEU A 456 18.37 13.10 -10.49
N GLY A 457 18.76 11.93 -9.94
CA GLY A 457 18.91 10.67 -10.65
C GLY A 457 17.76 9.72 -10.34
N ASN A 458 17.78 8.53 -10.94
CA ASN A 458 16.92 7.42 -10.51
C ASN A 458 17.69 6.63 -9.47
N ASP A 459 17.53 7.00 -8.20
CA ASP A 459 18.46 6.67 -7.13
C ASP A 459 18.01 5.42 -6.36
N THR A 460 18.95 4.54 -6.04
CA THR A 460 18.68 3.23 -5.42
C THR A 460 19.24 3.18 -4.00
N PHE A 461 18.38 2.87 -3.02
CA PHE A 461 18.72 2.79 -1.60
C PHE A 461 18.61 1.35 -1.10
N THR A 462 19.72 0.61 -1.07
CA THR A 462 19.77 -0.76 -0.54
C THR A 462 20.22 -0.77 0.92
N ILE A 463 19.31 -1.11 1.84
CA ILE A 463 19.65 -1.31 3.25
C ILE A 463 19.98 -2.79 3.46
N GLU A 464 21.26 -3.18 3.52
CA GLU A 464 21.65 -4.56 3.84
C GLU A 464 21.42 -4.87 5.33
N GLY A 465 21.58 -3.87 6.21
CA GLY A 465 21.38 -4.01 7.64
C GLY A 465 21.60 -2.69 8.39
N TRP A 466 20.76 -2.41 9.38
CA TRP A 466 20.79 -1.15 10.15
C TRP A 466 20.72 -1.40 11.66
N ASN A 467 20.82 -0.34 12.45
CA ASN A 467 20.56 -0.37 13.89
C ASN A 467 19.51 0.67 14.25
N SER A 468 18.33 0.22 14.68
CA SER A 468 17.18 1.05 15.08
C SER A 468 17.37 1.83 16.40
N SER A 469 18.62 2.14 16.76
CA SER A 469 18.97 3.22 17.70
C SER A 469 19.53 4.46 16.99
N VAL A 470 19.64 4.43 15.66
CA VAL A 470 20.03 5.55 14.80
C VAL A 470 18.87 5.82 13.85
N ASP A 471 18.31 7.03 13.88
CA ASP A 471 17.21 7.41 13.00
C ASP A 471 17.69 7.47 11.54
N LEU A 472 16.87 6.96 10.61
CA LEU A 472 17.21 6.87 9.19
C LEU A 472 16.15 7.54 8.32
N THR A 473 16.54 8.60 7.62
CA THR A 473 15.73 9.25 6.58
C THR A 473 16.39 9.07 5.22
N LEU A 474 15.61 8.67 4.23
CA LEU A 474 16.00 8.55 2.82
C LEU A 474 15.09 9.47 2.00
N ASN A 475 15.66 10.30 1.13
CA ASN A 475 14.94 11.21 0.25
C ASN A 475 15.41 10.98 -1.20
N GLY A 476 14.56 10.43 -2.08
CA GLY A 476 14.88 10.27 -3.50
C GLY A 476 15.05 11.62 -4.20
N SER A 477 13.99 12.44 -4.09
CA SER A 477 13.84 13.87 -4.44
C SER A 477 13.34 14.16 -5.86
N TRP A 478 13.97 13.60 -6.89
CA TRP A 478 13.64 13.82 -8.32
C TRP A 478 14.18 12.65 -9.13
N GLY A 479 13.33 11.68 -9.44
CA GLY A 479 13.74 10.42 -10.04
C GLY A 479 12.60 9.43 -10.08
N ASN A 480 12.87 8.23 -10.60
CA ASN A 480 12.08 7.05 -10.27
C ASN A 480 12.90 6.23 -9.27
N ASP A 481 12.75 6.56 -7.99
CA ASP A 481 13.65 6.19 -6.91
C ASP A 481 13.23 4.87 -6.25
N VAL A 482 14.18 4.02 -5.87
CA VAL A 482 13.92 2.64 -5.41
C VAL A 482 14.56 2.37 -4.06
N VAL A 483 13.79 1.93 -3.07
CA VAL A 483 14.31 1.49 -1.76
C VAL A 483 14.15 -0.02 -1.56
N HIS A 484 15.28 -0.71 -1.34
CA HIS A 484 15.33 -2.12 -0.97
C HIS A 484 15.59 -2.25 0.53
N VAL A 485 14.53 -2.44 1.30
CA VAL A 485 14.59 -2.61 2.76
C VAL A 485 14.95 -4.06 3.08
N LEU A 486 16.16 -4.28 3.59
CA LEU A 486 16.68 -5.56 4.12
C LEU A 486 16.56 -6.78 3.18
N PRO A 487 16.88 -6.71 1.87
CA PRO A 487 16.74 -7.85 0.96
C PRO A 487 17.57 -9.08 1.35
N GLY A 488 18.67 -8.90 2.11
CA GLY A 488 19.51 -9.98 2.62
C GLY A 488 19.12 -10.50 4.02
N VAL A 489 18.72 -9.62 4.95
CA VAL A 489 18.48 -9.98 6.36
C VAL A 489 17.00 -10.26 6.65
N LYS A 490 16.09 -9.61 5.93
CA LYS A 490 14.64 -9.90 5.91
C LYS A 490 13.95 -9.83 7.29
N ASN A 491 14.36 -8.93 8.19
CA ASN A 491 13.66 -8.64 9.46
C ASN A 491 13.62 -7.13 9.74
N ILE A 492 12.47 -6.50 9.52
CA ILE A 492 12.28 -5.05 9.56
C ILE A 492 12.45 -4.40 10.94
N GLU A 493 12.64 -5.19 12.00
CA GLU A 493 13.05 -4.68 13.32
C GLU A 493 14.35 -3.86 13.27
N MET A 494 15.30 -4.25 12.42
CA MET A 494 16.63 -3.61 12.37
C MET A 494 16.59 -2.17 11.83
N VAL A 495 15.54 -1.84 11.08
CA VAL A 495 15.28 -0.51 10.48
C VAL A 495 14.05 0.19 11.08
N SER A 496 13.49 -0.36 12.17
CA SER A 496 12.30 0.15 12.87
C SER A 496 12.41 1.67 13.13
N GLY A 497 11.56 2.46 12.48
CA GLY A 497 11.56 3.93 12.56
C GLY A 497 12.08 4.64 11.31
N MET A 498 12.61 3.91 10.32
CA MET A 498 13.07 4.53 9.07
C MET A 498 11.93 5.25 8.32
N THR A 499 12.30 6.24 7.51
CA THR A 499 11.40 6.97 6.61
C THR A 499 12.01 7.05 5.22
N PHE A 500 11.27 6.68 4.18
CA PHE A 500 11.62 6.93 2.77
C PHE A 500 10.64 7.90 2.12
N ASN A 501 11.13 9.05 1.69
CA ASN A 501 10.38 10.00 0.89
C ASN A 501 10.86 9.82 -0.55
N GLY A 502 10.01 9.38 -1.47
CA GLY A 502 10.36 9.28 -2.90
C GLY A 502 10.49 10.69 -3.48
N GLY A 503 9.38 11.24 -3.97
CA GLY A 503 9.15 12.68 -4.03
C GLY A 503 8.61 13.19 -5.35
N LEU A 504 9.31 12.97 -6.46
CA LEU A 504 8.92 13.45 -7.80
C LEU A 504 9.33 12.48 -8.91
N GLY A 505 8.56 11.41 -9.09
CA GLY A 505 8.53 10.64 -10.33
C GLY A 505 7.60 9.44 -10.26
N THR A 506 8.17 8.26 -10.01
CA THR A 506 7.42 7.00 -9.82
C THR A 506 8.28 6.07 -9.00
N ASP A 507 8.07 6.13 -7.69
CA ASP A 507 9.01 5.64 -6.68
C ASP A 507 8.53 4.30 -6.09
N VAL A 508 9.48 3.42 -5.73
CA VAL A 508 9.20 2.01 -5.43
C VAL A 508 9.79 1.54 -4.10
N VAL A 509 8.95 1.00 -3.21
CA VAL A 509 9.38 0.38 -1.95
C VAL A 509 9.39 -1.15 -2.05
N TYR A 510 10.46 -1.79 -1.55
CA TYR A 510 10.55 -3.24 -1.34
C TYR A 510 10.79 -3.57 0.13
N VAL A 511 9.75 -3.98 0.85
CA VAL A 511 9.81 -4.31 2.29
C VAL A 511 9.97 -5.82 2.49
N ASN A 512 11.12 -6.25 3.01
CA ASN A 512 11.41 -7.67 3.23
C ASN A 512 11.38 -8.04 4.72
N ASP A 513 10.44 -8.89 5.13
CA ASP A 513 10.29 -9.36 6.51
C ASP A 513 10.17 -10.90 6.65
N GLN A 514 10.59 -11.67 5.63
CA GLN A 514 10.44 -13.12 5.58
C GLN A 514 11.21 -13.90 6.68
N ALA A 515 12.06 -13.23 7.46
CA ALA A 515 12.74 -13.76 8.63
C ALA A 515 12.17 -13.20 9.96
N ASN A 516 10.89 -12.82 10.00
CA ASN A 516 10.14 -12.50 11.22
C ASN A 516 10.36 -13.62 12.29
N PRO A 517 11.00 -13.31 13.45
CA PRO A 517 11.51 -14.33 14.37
C PRO A 517 10.45 -14.90 15.33
N TYR A 518 9.19 -14.49 15.21
CA TYR A 518 8.14 -14.76 16.19
C TYR A 518 7.07 -15.73 15.67
N SER A 519 6.51 -16.56 16.56
CA SER A 519 5.59 -17.65 16.18
C SER A 519 4.23 -17.64 16.89
N ASN A 520 3.74 -16.45 17.28
CA ASN A 520 2.42 -16.30 17.90
C ASN A 520 1.59 -15.26 17.13
N PRO A 521 0.43 -15.64 16.54
CA PRO A 521 -0.38 -14.73 15.73
C PRO A 521 -0.78 -13.45 16.50
N ALA A 522 -1.12 -13.59 17.78
CA ALA A 522 -1.56 -12.50 18.64
C ALA A 522 -0.42 -11.56 19.13
N MET A 523 0.82 -11.70 18.63
CA MET A 523 1.97 -11.00 19.21
C MET A 523 2.97 -10.36 18.21
N SER A 524 2.85 -10.65 16.91
CA SER A 524 3.91 -10.30 15.94
C SER A 524 3.57 -10.46 14.46
N ARG A 525 2.45 -11.10 14.14
CA ARG A 525 2.06 -11.53 12.79
C ARG A 525 0.91 -10.72 12.20
N LEU A 526 0.37 -9.79 12.97
CA LEU A 526 -0.54 -8.77 12.46
C LEU A 526 0.30 -7.69 11.79
N TYR A 527 0.19 -7.61 10.46
CA TYR A 527 0.72 -6.54 9.63
C TYR A 527 -0.41 -5.57 9.27
N THR A 528 -0.09 -4.29 9.19
CA THR A 528 -0.91 -3.30 8.47
C THR A 528 -0.04 -2.66 7.40
N VAL A 529 -0.52 -2.72 6.16
CA VAL A 529 0.16 -2.17 4.98
C VAL A 529 -0.72 -1.06 4.41
N ALA A 530 -0.10 0.10 4.13
CA ALA A 530 -0.75 1.26 3.55
C ALA A 530 0.21 1.99 2.59
N GLU A 531 -0.32 2.94 1.81
CA GLU A 531 0.47 3.86 0.96
C GLU A 531 1.53 4.68 1.73
N THR A 532 1.37 4.79 3.07
CA THR A 532 2.24 5.58 3.96
C THR A 532 3.18 4.73 4.83
N GLY A 533 3.05 3.41 4.84
CA GLY A 533 3.94 2.56 5.63
C GLY A 533 3.56 1.09 5.75
N VAL A 534 4.53 0.30 6.18
CA VAL A 534 4.32 -1.06 6.71
C VAL A 534 4.51 -1.02 8.22
N THR A 535 3.55 -1.57 8.95
CA THR A 535 3.65 -1.73 10.40
C THR A 535 3.37 -3.16 10.83
N ARG A 536 4.03 -3.59 11.91
CA ARG A 536 3.65 -4.76 12.72
C ARG A 536 4.05 -4.52 14.19
N PHE A 537 3.91 -5.55 15.03
CA PHE A 537 4.35 -5.50 16.42
C PHE A 537 5.58 -6.38 16.69
N ARG A 538 6.29 -6.06 17.77
CA ARG A 538 7.33 -6.92 18.37
C ARG A 538 7.16 -7.08 19.87
N ALA A 539 7.59 -8.23 20.38
CA ALA A 539 7.55 -8.59 21.79
C ALA A 539 8.38 -7.62 22.66
N HIS A 540 7.84 -7.20 23.81
CA HIS A 540 8.56 -6.31 24.71
C HIS A 540 9.81 -6.98 25.29
N PRO A 541 11.04 -6.43 25.14
CA PRO A 541 12.28 -7.13 25.51
C PRO A 541 12.35 -7.59 26.98
N ALA A 542 11.71 -6.85 27.90
CA ALA A 542 11.65 -7.22 29.33
C ALA A 542 10.36 -7.95 29.75
N GLN A 543 9.36 -8.04 28.86
CA GLN A 543 8.06 -8.68 29.13
C GLN A 543 7.46 -9.34 27.86
N PRO A 544 8.15 -10.30 27.21
CA PRO A 544 7.74 -10.83 25.90
C PRO A 544 6.39 -11.56 25.92
N TRP A 545 5.89 -11.94 27.10
CA TRP A 545 4.61 -12.62 27.31
C TRP A 545 3.41 -11.67 27.51
N ASN A 546 3.62 -10.35 27.54
CA ASN A 546 2.57 -9.37 27.87
C ASN A 546 2.11 -8.60 26.61
N PRO A 547 0.93 -8.92 26.04
CA PRO A 547 0.47 -8.27 24.81
C PRO A 547 0.12 -6.79 24.98
N ALA A 548 -0.15 -6.32 26.19
CA ALA A 548 -0.40 -4.90 26.47
C ALA A 548 0.88 -4.03 26.46
N MET A 549 2.04 -4.60 26.10
CA MET A 549 3.35 -3.92 26.12
C MET A 549 4.11 -3.99 24.79
N PHE A 550 3.46 -4.41 23.69
CA PHE A 550 4.14 -4.48 22.40
C PHE A 550 4.69 -3.13 21.95
N LEU A 551 5.83 -3.20 21.26
CA LEU A 551 6.42 -2.06 20.60
C LEU A 551 6.08 -2.17 19.10
N PRO A 552 5.58 -1.10 18.47
CA PRO A 552 5.38 -1.12 17.03
C PRO A 552 6.73 -1.20 16.31
N VAL A 553 6.73 -1.89 15.19
CA VAL A 553 7.81 -1.91 14.20
C VAL A 553 7.24 -1.21 12.97
N VAL A 554 7.87 -0.10 12.56
CA VAL A 554 7.30 0.81 11.56
C VAL A 554 8.34 1.09 10.49
N ILE A 555 7.92 0.99 9.24
CA ILE A 555 8.60 1.49 8.05
C ILE A 555 7.69 2.57 7.48
N ASN A 556 8.09 3.84 7.58
CA ASN A 556 7.32 4.94 7.02
C ASN A 556 7.77 5.21 5.57
N TYR A 557 6.83 5.63 4.73
CA TYR A 557 7.17 6.22 3.45
C TYR A 557 6.16 7.29 3.03
N SER A 558 6.56 8.19 2.12
CA SER A 558 5.66 9.22 1.57
C SER A 558 6.07 9.60 0.14
N GLY A 559 5.08 9.85 -0.72
CA GLY A 559 5.32 10.05 -2.15
C GLY A 559 5.99 8.82 -2.77
N VAL A 560 5.27 7.70 -2.75
CA VAL A 560 5.70 6.41 -3.30
C VAL A 560 4.53 5.85 -4.09
N GLU A 561 4.74 5.57 -5.37
CA GLU A 561 3.68 5.15 -6.30
C GLU A 561 3.56 3.63 -6.41
N SER A 562 4.52 2.82 -5.93
CA SER A 562 4.41 1.36 -5.97
C SER A 562 5.15 0.65 -4.84
N GLY A 563 4.66 -0.52 -4.44
CA GLY A 563 5.21 -1.25 -3.30
C GLY A 563 5.16 -2.76 -3.42
N ASN A 564 6.14 -3.41 -2.81
CA ASN A 564 6.26 -4.87 -2.73
C ASN A 564 6.55 -5.23 -1.28
N VAL A 565 5.60 -5.88 -0.61
CA VAL A 565 5.69 -6.23 0.82
C VAL A 565 5.69 -7.73 0.98
N TYR A 566 6.70 -8.25 1.66
CA TYR A 566 6.88 -9.67 1.93
C TYR A 566 6.86 -9.93 3.44
N THR A 567 5.85 -10.64 3.94
CA THR A 567 5.72 -10.95 5.39
C THR A 567 6.42 -12.27 5.76
N GLY A 568 6.14 -12.85 6.93
CA GLY A 568 6.83 -14.04 7.44
C GLY A 568 6.20 -15.34 6.95
N GLY A 569 7.02 -16.38 6.70
CA GLY A 569 6.54 -17.72 6.32
C GLY A 569 5.91 -18.52 7.48
N GLN A 570 4.86 -17.98 8.11
CA GLN A 570 3.98 -18.63 9.08
C GLN A 570 2.64 -17.87 9.14
N SER A 571 1.49 -18.56 9.27
CA SER A 571 0.12 -18.01 9.40
C SER A 571 0.03 -16.55 9.89
N ASP A 572 0.13 -15.62 8.94
CA ASP A 572 0.15 -14.16 9.14
C ASP A 572 -1.25 -13.57 8.93
N ILE A 573 -1.47 -12.35 9.44
CA ILE A 573 -2.70 -11.58 9.18
C ILE A 573 -2.28 -10.23 8.62
N VAL A 574 -2.64 -9.93 7.37
CA VAL A 574 -2.24 -8.70 6.68
C VAL A 574 -3.46 -7.84 6.39
N ASN A 575 -3.55 -6.70 7.05
CA ASN A 575 -4.57 -5.70 6.78
C ASN A 575 -4.04 -4.68 5.76
N VAL A 576 -4.58 -4.72 4.55
CA VAL A 576 -4.31 -3.76 3.48
C VAL A 576 -5.27 -2.58 3.66
N ALA A 577 -4.74 -1.48 4.20
CA ALA A 577 -5.53 -0.34 4.69
C ALA A 577 -5.67 0.81 3.67
N SER A 578 -4.72 0.93 2.74
CA SER A 578 -4.84 1.68 1.47
C SER A 578 -3.85 1.12 0.46
N ALA A 579 -4.16 1.20 -0.85
CA ALA A 579 -3.21 0.82 -1.89
C ALA A 579 -2.32 1.98 -2.35
N PHE A 580 -1.28 1.67 -3.12
CA PHE A 580 -0.48 2.66 -3.83
C PHE A 580 -1.17 3.07 -5.13
N SER A 581 -0.91 4.29 -5.62
CA SER A 581 -1.50 4.80 -6.87
C SER A 581 -1.04 4.08 -8.16
N GLY A 582 0.04 3.30 -8.09
CA GLY A 582 0.56 2.41 -9.12
C GLY A 582 0.27 0.95 -8.82
N ILE A 583 1.30 0.11 -8.62
CA ILE A 583 1.13 -1.34 -8.34
C ILE A 583 1.46 -1.63 -6.87
N MET A 584 0.58 -2.42 -6.24
CA MET A 584 0.79 -2.96 -4.89
C MET A 584 0.91 -4.48 -4.94
N ASN A 585 2.04 -5.05 -4.51
CA ASN A 585 2.21 -6.49 -4.31
C ASN A 585 2.32 -6.81 -2.82
N VAL A 586 1.46 -7.69 -2.32
CA VAL A 586 1.49 -8.23 -0.95
C VAL A 586 1.70 -9.74 -1.03
N ASN A 587 2.77 -10.25 -0.45
CA ASN A 587 3.11 -11.66 -0.45
C ASN A 587 3.36 -12.14 0.98
N THR A 588 2.56 -13.08 1.47
CA THR A 588 2.73 -13.65 2.82
C THR A 588 3.66 -14.86 2.80
N GLY A 589 3.51 -15.70 1.78
CA GLY A 589 4.52 -16.61 1.25
C GLY A 589 4.43 -18.05 1.75
N GLY A 590 3.74 -18.32 2.86
CA GLY A 590 3.49 -19.69 3.29
C GLY A 590 3.16 -19.83 4.76
N GLY A 591 2.09 -20.58 5.03
CA GLY A 591 1.37 -20.51 6.28
C GLY A 591 -0.07 -20.89 6.05
N ASN A 592 -0.95 -20.30 6.85
CA ASN A 592 -2.38 -20.29 6.59
C ASN A 592 -2.74 -18.83 6.87
N ASP A 593 -2.60 -18.01 5.84
CA ASP A 593 -2.48 -16.57 5.94
C ASP A 593 -3.83 -15.90 5.62
N VAL A 594 -4.13 -14.80 6.30
CA VAL A 594 -5.40 -14.05 6.11
C VAL A 594 -5.10 -12.63 5.66
N ILE A 595 -5.61 -12.24 4.49
CA ILE A 595 -5.39 -10.93 3.89
C ILE A 595 -6.73 -10.17 3.85
N ASN A 596 -6.84 -9.07 4.60
CA ASN A 596 -8.04 -8.24 4.66
C ASN A 596 -7.81 -6.95 3.86
N VAL A 597 -8.57 -6.73 2.78
CA VAL A 597 -8.51 -5.54 1.92
C VAL A 597 -9.68 -4.62 2.21
N GLY A 598 -9.43 -3.33 2.42
CA GLY A 598 -10.51 -2.34 2.53
C GLY A 598 -11.29 -2.35 3.85
N SER A 599 -10.97 -3.24 4.81
CA SER A 599 -11.73 -3.45 6.06
C SER A 599 -11.95 -2.20 6.95
N SER A 600 -11.28 -1.07 6.66
CA SER A 600 -11.46 0.22 7.34
C SER A 600 -11.90 1.38 6.44
N LEU A 601 -12.01 1.17 5.12
CA LEU A 601 -12.45 2.16 4.14
C LEU A 601 -13.78 1.78 3.48
N GLY A 602 -13.98 0.49 3.21
CA GLY A 602 -15.19 -0.06 2.60
C GLY A 602 -15.38 0.29 1.11
N ASN A 603 -14.33 0.73 0.42
CA ASN A 603 -14.37 1.18 -0.98
C ASN A 603 -13.33 0.41 -1.81
N LEU A 604 -13.71 -0.37 -2.81
CA LEU A 604 -12.76 -1.14 -3.63
C LEU A 604 -11.99 -0.26 -4.63
N GLU A 605 -12.55 0.90 -5.02
CA GLU A 605 -11.86 1.88 -5.86
C GLU A 605 -10.55 2.43 -5.26
N GLU A 606 -10.36 2.33 -3.93
CA GLU A 606 -9.14 2.73 -3.21
C GLU A 606 -8.06 1.61 -3.20
N PHE A 607 -8.31 0.47 -3.86
CA PHE A 607 -7.43 -0.72 -3.87
C PHE A 607 -7.07 -1.26 -5.28
N ASP A 608 -7.39 -0.52 -6.33
CA ASP A 608 -7.05 -0.85 -7.72
C ASP A 608 -5.56 -1.18 -7.93
N LYS A 609 -5.26 -2.20 -8.77
CA LYS A 609 -3.92 -2.76 -9.04
C LYS A 609 -3.23 -3.33 -7.79
N THR A 610 -4.01 -3.86 -6.86
CA THR A 610 -3.51 -4.66 -5.74
C THR A 610 -3.44 -6.13 -6.13
N TYR A 611 -2.26 -6.72 -5.94
CA TYR A 611 -1.93 -8.12 -6.20
C TYR A 611 -1.56 -8.79 -4.87
N LEU A 612 -2.29 -9.85 -4.52
CA LEU A 612 -2.20 -10.56 -3.25
C LEU A 612 -1.71 -11.99 -3.50
N ILE A 613 -0.76 -12.48 -2.72
CA ILE A 613 -0.19 -13.82 -2.90
C ILE A 613 -0.03 -14.48 -1.52
N GLY A 614 -0.93 -15.41 -1.18
CA GLY A 614 -0.81 -16.27 -0.01
C GLY A 614 0.40 -17.19 -0.14
N GLY A 615 0.36 -18.05 -1.15
CA GLY A 615 1.53 -18.69 -1.74
C GLY A 615 1.83 -20.12 -1.27
N SER A 616 1.60 -20.50 -0.01
CA SER A 616 1.66 -21.92 0.37
C SER A 616 1.03 -22.30 1.72
N GLY A 617 -0.26 -22.66 1.69
CA GLY A 617 -0.83 -23.60 2.66
C GLY A 617 -2.34 -23.78 2.52
N VAL A 618 -3.12 -22.97 3.24
CA VAL A 618 -4.53 -22.67 2.93
C VAL A 618 -4.75 -21.24 3.38
N ASP A 619 -4.68 -20.33 2.42
CA ASP A 619 -4.67 -18.89 2.59
C ASP A 619 -6.06 -18.32 2.23
N THR A 620 -6.37 -17.11 2.69
CA THR A 620 -7.73 -16.56 2.57
C THR A 620 -7.70 -15.04 2.38
N VAL A 621 -8.42 -14.56 1.38
CA VAL A 621 -8.53 -13.14 1.03
C VAL A 621 -9.95 -12.66 1.31
N HIS A 622 -10.10 -11.67 2.18
CA HIS A 622 -11.37 -10.96 2.39
C HIS A 622 -11.29 -9.56 1.75
N VAL A 623 -12.26 -9.22 0.90
CA VAL A 623 -12.40 -7.91 0.25
C VAL A 623 -13.66 -7.22 0.75
N PHE A 624 -13.49 -6.02 1.31
CA PHE A 624 -14.56 -5.25 1.93
C PHE A 624 -14.89 -3.98 1.14
N ASP A 625 -16.01 -4.00 0.41
CA ASP A 625 -16.58 -2.88 -0.36
C ASP A 625 -17.93 -2.41 0.21
N HIS A 626 -18.07 -2.44 1.54
CA HIS A 626 -19.35 -2.23 2.25
C HIS A 626 -19.80 -0.77 2.43
N ASN A 627 -19.13 0.21 1.81
CA ASN A 627 -19.37 1.64 2.05
C ASN A 627 -19.96 2.34 0.82
N LYS A 628 -20.93 3.22 1.07
CA LYS A 628 -21.91 3.67 0.06
C LYS A 628 -21.40 4.82 -0.81
N THR A 629 -20.37 4.59 -1.62
CA THR A 629 -19.79 5.59 -2.56
C THR A 629 -20.59 5.77 -3.86
N GLY A 630 -21.90 5.99 -3.73
CA GLY A 630 -22.79 6.15 -4.90
C GLY A 630 -23.95 7.13 -4.68
N SER A 631 -24.57 7.52 -5.80
CA SER A 631 -25.96 7.97 -5.75
C SER A 631 -26.83 6.78 -5.31
N PRO A 632 -27.92 6.96 -4.53
CA PRO A 632 -28.89 5.89 -4.23
C PRO A 632 -29.75 5.48 -5.46
N THR A 633 -29.20 5.63 -6.66
CA THR A 633 -29.80 5.38 -7.98
C THR A 633 -28.77 4.80 -8.97
N ALA A 634 -27.68 4.25 -8.45
CA ALA A 634 -26.57 3.71 -9.22
C ALA A 634 -26.19 2.36 -8.62
N ASN A 635 -25.96 1.36 -9.47
CA ASN A 635 -25.74 -0.02 -9.07
C ASN A 635 -24.23 -0.31 -9.09
N ALA A 636 -23.69 -0.93 -8.04
CA ALA A 636 -22.36 -1.51 -8.14
C ALA A 636 -22.46 -2.81 -8.96
N ASN A 637 -21.44 -3.06 -9.77
CA ASN A 637 -21.28 -4.25 -10.57
C ASN A 637 -19.96 -4.90 -10.18
N TYR A 638 -20.02 -6.20 -9.92
CA TYR A 638 -18.88 -7.04 -9.55
C TYR A 638 -18.76 -8.19 -10.54
N ASP A 639 -17.59 -8.36 -11.12
CA ASP A 639 -17.22 -9.57 -11.85
C ASP A 639 -16.14 -10.28 -11.02
N VAL A 640 -16.39 -11.54 -10.65
CA VAL A 640 -15.58 -12.37 -9.74
C VAL A 640 -15.10 -13.61 -10.48
N ASP A 641 -13.78 -13.83 -10.44
CA ASP A 641 -13.07 -14.97 -11.02
C ASP A 641 -12.31 -15.76 -9.94
N ASP A 642 -11.72 -16.89 -10.34
CA ASP A 642 -10.89 -17.75 -9.48
C ASP A 642 -9.63 -17.07 -8.90
N HIS A 643 -9.20 -15.95 -9.48
CA HIS A 643 -8.03 -15.15 -9.06
C HIS A 643 -8.28 -13.63 -9.02
N SER A 644 -9.52 -13.14 -9.19
CA SER A 644 -9.79 -11.69 -9.23
C SER A 644 -11.19 -11.28 -8.80
N VAL A 645 -11.31 -10.05 -8.29
CA VAL A 645 -12.57 -9.32 -8.21
C VAL A 645 -12.40 -7.94 -8.85
N SER A 646 -13.33 -7.63 -9.75
CA SER A 646 -13.35 -6.41 -10.57
C SER A 646 -14.62 -5.62 -10.29
N ARG A 647 -14.50 -4.34 -9.93
CA ARG A 647 -15.62 -3.49 -9.49
C ARG A 647 -15.79 -2.27 -10.39
N TYR A 648 -17.04 -1.95 -10.75
CA TYR A 648 -17.41 -0.73 -11.47
C TYR A 648 -18.82 -0.25 -11.11
N MET A 649 -19.12 1.01 -11.42
CA MET A 649 -20.48 1.57 -11.30
C MET A 649 -21.16 1.66 -12.67
N THR A 650 -22.49 1.63 -12.66
CA THR A 650 -23.33 2.07 -13.78
C THR A 650 -24.35 3.10 -13.33
N ASP A 651 -24.44 4.21 -14.08
CA ASP A 651 -25.42 5.28 -13.86
C ASP A 651 -26.73 5.01 -14.64
N LEU A 652 -27.82 5.58 -14.13
CA LEU A 652 -29.21 5.47 -14.60
C LEU A 652 -29.37 5.31 -16.13
N GLY A 653 -29.85 4.12 -16.54
CA GLY A 653 -30.28 3.82 -17.91
C GLY A 653 -29.21 3.23 -18.84
N GLY A 654 -28.03 2.85 -18.32
CA GLY A 654 -27.01 2.12 -19.09
C GLY A 654 -26.27 2.96 -20.15
N ILE A 655 -26.56 4.26 -20.24
CA ILE A 655 -25.89 5.18 -21.18
C ILE A 655 -24.57 5.65 -20.57
N SER A 656 -23.58 4.76 -20.51
CA SER A 656 -22.23 5.16 -20.12
C SER A 656 -21.63 6.10 -21.16
N LEU A 657 -21.38 7.36 -20.78
CA LEU A 657 -20.83 8.40 -21.65
C LEU A 657 -19.28 8.34 -21.76
N GLY A 658 -18.69 7.25 -21.28
CA GLY A 658 -17.28 6.88 -21.43
C GLY A 658 -17.12 5.36 -21.28
N SER A 659 -15.89 4.85 -21.24
CA SER A 659 -15.63 3.56 -20.59
C SER A 659 -15.92 3.71 -19.09
N SER A 660 -16.64 2.77 -18.47
CA SER A 660 -16.64 2.73 -17.00
C SER A 660 -15.21 2.42 -16.54
N THR A 661 -14.84 2.93 -15.37
CA THR A 661 -13.54 2.65 -14.78
C THR A 661 -13.71 1.42 -13.89
N THR A 662 -13.14 0.30 -14.32
CA THR A 662 -12.99 -0.89 -13.48
C THR A 662 -11.83 -0.67 -12.49
N TYR A 663 -11.98 -1.21 -11.29
CA TYR A 663 -10.97 -1.23 -10.24
C TYR A 663 -10.75 -2.69 -9.86
N ASP A 664 -9.50 -3.15 -9.98
CA ASP A 664 -9.19 -4.59 -9.98
C ASP A 664 -8.35 -4.98 -8.74
N VAL A 665 -8.79 -6.00 -8.00
CA VAL A 665 -7.97 -6.70 -6.98
C VAL A 665 -7.76 -8.14 -7.42
N VAL A 666 -6.49 -8.54 -7.52
CA VAL A 666 -6.05 -9.85 -8.02
C VAL A 666 -5.42 -10.65 -6.86
N PHE A 667 -5.72 -11.94 -6.77
CA PHE A 667 -5.27 -12.81 -5.68
C PHE A 667 -4.81 -14.20 -6.14
N GLU A 668 -3.77 -14.72 -5.48
CA GLU A 668 -3.36 -16.13 -5.47
C GLU A 668 -3.58 -16.66 -4.04
N ALA A 669 -4.76 -17.24 -3.77
CA ALA A 669 -5.16 -17.78 -2.47
C ALA A 669 -6.21 -18.90 -2.62
N GLU A 670 -6.33 -19.80 -1.65
CA GLU A 670 -7.30 -20.92 -1.72
C GLU A 670 -8.75 -20.48 -1.48
N ASN A 671 -9.03 -19.61 -0.49
CA ASN A 671 -10.40 -19.12 -0.21
C ASN A 671 -10.55 -17.61 -0.47
N PHE A 672 -11.75 -17.19 -0.87
CA PHE A 672 -12.10 -15.80 -1.14
C PHE A 672 -13.40 -15.39 -0.44
N GLU A 673 -13.48 -14.18 0.10
CA GLU A 673 -14.72 -13.56 0.61
C GLU A 673 -14.87 -12.14 0.06
N LEU A 674 -16.01 -11.85 -0.58
CA LEU A 674 -16.43 -10.51 -0.96
C LEU A 674 -17.56 -10.05 -0.02
N THR A 675 -17.45 -8.84 0.51
CA THR A 675 -18.58 -8.09 1.07
C THR A 675 -18.85 -6.89 0.16
N ALA A 676 -19.98 -6.90 -0.55
CA ALA A 676 -20.42 -5.83 -1.46
C ALA A 676 -21.12 -4.67 -0.71
N THR A 677 -21.75 -3.74 -1.43
CA THR A 677 -22.28 -2.50 -0.84
C THR A 677 -23.73 -2.63 -0.36
N ASP A 678 -24.15 -1.74 0.54
CA ASP A 678 -25.58 -1.48 0.79
C ASP A 678 -26.26 -0.78 -0.43
N LEU A 679 -26.24 -1.30 -1.67
CA LEU A 679 -26.89 -0.66 -2.84
C LEU A 679 -27.95 -1.57 -3.50
N VAL A 680 -27.75 -1.93 -4.77
CA VAL A 680 -28.61 -2.82 -5.57
C VAL A 680 -27.65 -3.46 -6.56
N ASP A 681 -26.98 -4.49 -6.10
CA ASP A 681 -25.71 -4.90 -6.67
C ASP A 681 -25.88 -6.08 -7.62
N VAL A 682 -25.06 -6.06 -8.68
CA VAL A 682 -25.08 -7.04 -9.76
C VAL A 682 -23.75 -7.77 -9.74
N ILE A 683 -23.78 -8.99 -9.24
CA ILE A 683 -22.59 -9.79 -8.95
C ILE A 683 -22.57 -10.96 -9.93
N ARG A 684 -21.47 -11.12 -10.66
CA ARG A 684 -21.24 -12.25 -11.58
C ARG A 684 -20.09 -13.07 -11.05
N VAL A 685 -20.35 -14.31 -10.67
CA VAL A 685 -19.31 -15.27 -10.29
C VAL A 685 -19.05 -16.14 -11.51
N HIS A 686 -18.01 -15.78 -12.27
CA HIS A 686 -17.57 -16.51 -13.46
C HIS A 686 -16.86 -17.80 -13.05
N ALA A 687 -16.02 -17.72 -12.00
CA ALA A 687 -15.44 -18.88 -11.33
C ALA A 687 -15.20 -18.59 -9.82
N THR A 688 -15.14 -19.64 -9.02
CA THR A 688 -14.72 -19.62 -7.61
C THR A 688 -13.23 -19.90 -7.45
N ALA A 689 -12.66 -19.45 -6.33
CA ALA A 689 -11.31 -19.81 -5.93
C ALA A 689 -11.16 -21.33 -5.73
N SER A 690 -9.94 -21.85 -5.59
CA SER A 690 -9.67 -23.30 -5.45
C SER A 690 -10.14 -23.97 -4.13
N GLY A 691 -10.97 -23.26 -3.38
CA GLY A 691 -11.61 -23.58 -2.11
C GLY A 691 -12.84 -22.71 -1.94
N GLN A 692 -13.27 -22.44 -0.71
CA GLN A 692 -14.54 -21.75 -0.48
C GLN A 692 -14.52 -20.30 -0.98
N THR A 693 -15.56 -19.94 -1.74
CA THR A 693 -15.81 -18.57 -2.19
C THR A 693 -17.11 -18.08 -1.59
N THR A 694 -17.04 -17.05 -0.75
CA THR A 694 -18.20 -16.46 -0.08
C THR A 694 -18.49 -15.06 -0.65
N VAL A 695 -19.76 -14.78 -0.92
CA VAL A 695 -20.25 -13.47 -1.32
C VAL A 695 -21.34 -13.03 -0.35
N ASN A 696 -21.13 -11.90 0.32
CA ASN A 696 -22.14 -11.20 1.11
C ASN A 696 -22.64 -10.00 0.28
N GLY A 697 -23.92 -9.97 -0.08
CA GLY A 697 -24.54 -8.91 -0.89
C GLY A 697 -24.56 -7.57 -0.16
N GLY A 698 -25.11 -7.56 1.06
CA GLY A 698 -25.24 -6.37 1.89
C GLY A 698 -26.70 -6.04 2.17
N ALA A 699 -27.03 -4.75 2.33
CA ALA A 699 -28.43 -4.31 2.39
C ALA A 699 -28.88 -3.77 1.02
N GLY A 700 -29.43 -4.65 0.19
CA GLY A 700 -29.80 -4.33 -1.19
C GLY A 700 -31.05 -5.04 -1.73
N ASN A 701 -31.08 -5.24 -3.04
CA ASN A 701 -32.12 -5.99 -3.76
C ASN A 701 -31.37 -6.72 -4.89
N ASP A 702 -30.46 -7.58 -4.47
CA ASP A 702 -29.23 -7.88 -5.19
C ASP A 702 -29.41 -9.07 -6.13
N ARG A 703 -28.51 -9.21 -7.10
CA ARG A 703 -28.56 -10.26 -8.13
C ARG A 703 -27.20 -10.91 -8.27
N LEU A 704 -27.07 -12.13 -7.77
CA LEU A 704 -25.92 -12.98 -8.07
C LEU A 704 -26.24 -13.87 -9.27
N TYR A 705 -25.37 -13.81 -10.27
CA TYR A 705 -25.34 -14.72 -11.42
C TYR A 705 -24.14 -15.66 -11.24
N ALA A 706 -24.41 -16.95 -11.03
CA ALA A 706 -23.40 -17.99 -10.94
C ALA A 706 -23.19 -18.63 -12.33
N SER A 707 -21.91 -18.74 -12.72
CA SER A 707 -21.44 -19.24 -14.02
C SER A 707 -22.14 -18.64 -15.25
N PRO A 708 -22.37 -17.31 -15.36
CA PRO A 708 -23.23 -16.72 -16.41
C PRO A 708 -22.72 -16.88 -17.85
N ASP A 709 -21.40 -16.82 -18.05
CA ASP A 709 -20.78 -16.81 -19.38
C ASP A 709 -20.57 -18.23 -19.91
N ASP A 710 -19.82 -19.06 -19.17
CA ASP A 710 -19.51 -20.44 -19.54
C ASP A 710 -20.64 -21.43 -19.22
N LYS A 711 -21.60 -21.07 -18.36
CA LYS A 711 -22.84 -21.83 -18.07
C LYS A 711 -22.58 -23.25 -17.57
N ASN A 712 -21.71 -23.36 -16.58
CA ASN A 712 -21.05 -24.60 -16.20
C ASN A 712 -20.74 -24.58 -14.68
N MET A 713 -21.52 -25.31 -13.88
CA MET A 713 -21.46 -25.25 -12.41
C MET A 713 -20.12 -25.73 -11.82
N GLU A 714 -19.32 -26.53 -12.52
CA GLU A 714 -17.95 -26.91 -12.09
C GLU A 714 -17.04 -25.69 -11.85
N LEU A 715 -17.36 -24.53 -12.44
CA LEU A 715 -16.61 -23.29 -12.20
C LEU A 715 -17.00 -22.62 -10.88
N VAL A 716 -18.14 -22.98 -10.29
CA VAL A 716 -18.73 -22.31 -9.11
C VAL A 716 -19.04 -23.28 -7.96
N ASP A 717 -18.24 -24.34 -7.83
CA ASP A 717 -18.26 -25.22 -6.66
C ASP A 717 -17.73 -24.51 -5.40
N ASP A 718 -18.18 -24.97 -4.22
CA ASP A 718 -18.00 -24.35 -2.90
C ASP A 718 -18.32 -22.82 -2.88
N LEU A 719 -19.26 -22.38 -3.73
CA LEU A 719 -19.84 -21.02 -3.69
C LEU A 719 -20.86 -20.90 -2.55
N VAL A 720 -20.73 -19.83 -1.76
CA VAL A 720 -21.72 -19.42 -0.74
C VAL A 720 -22.22 -18.01 -1.06
N PHE A 721 -23.53 -17.84 -1.25
CA PHE A 721 -24.14 -16.51 -1.39
C PHE A 721 -25.05 -16.15 -0.22
N ASN A 722 -24.68 -15.11 0.52
CA ASN A 722 -25.55 -14.47 1.51
C ASN A 722 -26.14 -13.21 0.88
N GLY A 723 -27.43 -13.19 0.53
CA GLY A 723 -28.08 -11.95 0.08
C GLY A 723 -28.26 -10.91 1.20
N ASP A 724 -28.13 -11.37 2.45
CA ASP A 724 -28.26 -10.61 3.70
C ASP A 724 -29.63 -9.94 3.91
N ALA A 725 -29.93 -8.81 3.24
CA ALA A 725 -30.99 -7.92 3.71
C ALA A 725 -31.77 -7.08 2.66
N GLY A 726 -32.48 -7.72 1.73
CA GLY A 726 -33.67 -7.10 1.13
C GLY A 726 -34.61 -8.03 0.37
N ILE A 727 -34.45 -8.12 -0.95
CA ILE A 727 -35.14 -9.10 -1.81
C ILE A 727 -34.15 -9.53 -2.89
N ASP A 728 -33.49 -10.65 -2.62
CA ASP A 728 -32.22 -10.99 -3.21
C ASP A 728 -32.35 -12.23 -4.11
N LYS A 729 -31.65 -12.19 -5.26
CA LYS A 729 -31.85 -13.13 -6.36
C LYS A 729 -30.59 -13.92 -6.68
N LEU A 730 -30.76 -15.22 -6.91
CA LEU A 730 -29.70 -16.12 -7.33
C LEU A 730 -30.06 -16.81 -8.65
N LEU A 731 -29.24 -16.60 -9.68
CA LEU A 731 -29.40 -17.22 -10.99
C LEU A 731 -28.22 -18.16 -11.27
N ILE A 732 -28.48 -19.46 -11.34
CA ILE A 732 -27.47 -20.51 -11.56
C ILE A 732 -27.61 -21.06 -12.98
N SER A 733 -26.50 -21.07 -13.73
CA SER A 733 -26.46 -21.44 -15.15
C SER A 733 -25.57 -22.66 -15.37
N ASP A 734 -26.15 -23.80 -15.76
CA ASP A 734 -25.44 -25.07 -16.01
C ASP A 734 -25.72 -25.67 -17.42
N GLN A 735 -26.17 -24.83 -18.37
CA GLN A 735 -26.58 -25.24 -19.71
C GLN A 735 -25.49 -25.98 -20.52
N ASN A 736 -24.21 -25.83 -20.14
CA ASN A 736 -23.04 -26.41 -20.82
C ASN A 736 -22.36 -27.56 -20.05
N ASN A 737 -23.02 -28.14 -19.04
CA ASN A 737 -22.59 -29.35 -18.30
C ASN A 737 -21.74 -30.32 -19.17
N PRO A 738 -20.46 -30.54 -18.84
CA PRO A 738 -19.48 -31.18 -19.73
C PRO A 738 -19.54 -32.71 -19.72
N TYR A 739 -20.41 -33.28 -18.89
CA TYR A 739 -20.60 -34.71 -18.72
C TYR A 739 -21.87 -35.19 -19.44
N GLY A 740 -21.95 -36.49 -19.68
CA GLY A 740 -23.07 -37.12 -20.40
C GLY A 740 -23.25 -38.57 -19.97
N PHE A 741 -23.39 -38.76 -18.66
CA PHE A 741 -23.55 -40.05 -18.00
C PHE A 741 -24.41 -39.87 -16.75
N SER A 742 -25.45 -40.72 -16.61
CA SER A 742 -26.56 -40.65 -15.65
C SER A 742 -26.23 -40.61 -14.15
N LEU A 743 -25.52 -39.56 -13.73
CA LEU A 743 -25.21 -39.07 -12.38
C LEU A 743 -24.73 -37.60 -12.44
N SER A 744 -24.28 -37.11 -13.60
CA SER A 744 -23.99 -35.68 -13.83
C SER A 744 -25.23 -34.82 -14.07
N ASP A 745 -26.38 -35.47 -14.16
CA ASP A 745 -27.65 -34.94 -14.68
C ASP A 745 -28.71 -34.92 -13.55
N ASP A 746 -28.30 -35.30 -12.33
CA ASP A 746 -29.10 -35.35 -11.11
C ASP A 746 -28.82 -34.10 -10.24
N TYR A 747 -29.86 -33.29 -9.97
CA TYR A 747 -29.82 -32.06 -9.17
C TYR A 747 -30.69 -32.20 -7.92
N THR A 748 -30.30 -31.54 -6.82
CA THR A 748 -31.15 -31.39 -5.63
C THR A 748 -31.24 -29.92 -5.24
N VAL A 749 -32.46 -29.38 -5.19
CA VAL A 749 -32.76 -27.98 -4.87
C VAL A 749 -33.44 -27.90 -3.49
N SER A 750 -33.03 -26.92 -2.69
CA SER A 750 -33.55 -26.67 -1.36
C SER A 750 -33.55 -25.18 -1.04
N SER A 751 -34.30 -24.77 -0.01
CA SER A 751 -34.42 -23.37 0.45
C SER A 751 -33.09 -22.67 0.83
N SER A 752 -31.96 -23.39 0.88
CA SER A 752 -30.62 -22.83 1.18
C SER A 752 -29.48 -23.39 0.33
N ARG A 753 -29.75 -24.18 -0.72
CA ARG A 753 -28.71 -24.83 -1.55
C ARG A 753 -29.23 -25.44 -2.84
N VAL A 754 -28.43 -25.38 -3.90
CA VAL A 754 -28.48 -26.32 -5.05
C VAL A 754 -27.25 -27.25 -5.03
N ILE A 755 -27.47 -28.53 -5.31
CA ILE A 755 -26.45 -29.57 -5.46
C ILE A 755 -26.56 -30.17 -6.87
N ARG A 756 -25.42 -30.52 -7.50
CA ARG A 756 -25.35 -31.49 -8.61
C ARG A 756 -24.36 -32.62 -8.31
N GLY A 757 -24.65 -33.84 -8.77
CA GLY A 757 -23.72 -34.97 -8.63
C GLY A 757 -22.53 -34.88 -9.60
N GLU A 758 -21.30 -35.15 -9.15
CA GLU A 758 -20.17 -35.29 -10.08
C GLU A 758 -20.05 -36.72 -10.64
N ALA A 759 -19.87 -36.82 -11.95
CA ALA A 759 -19.58 -38.08 -12.66
C ALA A 759 -18.12 -38.58 -12.49
N THR A 760 -17.57 -38.56 -11.27
CA THR A 760 -16.18 -38.96 -11.00
C THR A 760 -15.94 -40.46 -11.22
N ILE A 761 -14.84 -40.79 -11.92
CA ILE A 761 -14.59 -42.15 -12.41
C ILE A 761 -14.31 -43.13 -11.26
N TYR A 762 -15.24 -44.06 -11.08
CA TYR A 762 -15.30 -45.04 -10.00
C TYR A 762 -14.06 -45.94 -9.90
N LEU A 763 -13.13 -45.60 -9.00
CA LEU A 763 -12.07 -46.52 -8.55
C LEU A 763 -11.90 -46.60 -7.03
N ILE A 764 -11.79 -45.45 -6.34
CA ILE A 764 -11.75 -45.36 -4.86
C ILE A 764 -12.03 -43.92 -4.40
N GLY A 765 -13.27 -43.61 -4.04
CA GLY A 765 -13.73 -42.32 -3.51
C GLY A 765 -15.21 -42.36 -3.12
N SER A 766 -15.66 -41.39 -2.34
CA SER A 766 -17.09 -41.02 -2.28
C SER A 766 -17.51 -40.39 -3.62
N PRO A 767 -18.82 -40.27 -3.94
CA PRO A 767 -19.24 -39.23 -4.87
C PRO A 767 -18.74 -37.88 -4.35
N ALA A 768 -18.26 -37.05 -5.27
CA ALA A 768 -18.15 -35.63 -5.09
C ALA A 768 -19.42 -34.98 -5.66
N ASN A 769 -19.74 -33.80 -5.15
CA ASN A 769 -20.94 -33.05 -5.48
C ASN A 769 -20.51 -31.61 -5.69
N ILE A 770 -21.04 -30.95 -6.72
CA ILE A 770 -20.90 -29.51 -6.92
C ILE A 770 -21.99 -28.82 -6.09
N ASN A 771 -21.63 -27.82 -5.30
CA ASN A 771 -22.53 -27.17 -4.34
C ASN A 771 -22.54 -25.66 -4.51
N VAL A 772 -23.75 -25.08 -4.60
CA VAL A 772 -23.98 -23.64 -4.43
C VAL A 772 -24.88 -23.46 -3.22
N ASP A 773 -24.27 -23.12 -2.09
CA ASP A 773 -24.93 -22.83 -0.81
C ASP A 773 -25.44 -21.37 -0.80
N TYR A 774 -26.55 -21.09 -0.12
CA TYR A 774 -27.04 -19.71 0.05
C TYR A 774 -27.90 -19.48 1.29
N ALA A 775 -27.98 -18.21 1.72
CA ALA A 775 -28.84 -17.73 2.79
C ALA A 775 -29.37 -16.32 2.46
N SER A 776 -30.57 -15.98 2.97
CA SER A 776 -31.29 -14.74 2.57
C SER A 776 -31.35 -14.59 1.04
N VAL A 777 -32.01 -15.54 0.38
CA VAL A 777 -32.35 -15.47 -1.05
C VAL A 777 -33.84 -15.70 -1.17
N GLU A 778 -34.54 -14.78 -1.83
CA GLU A 778 -35.97 -14.82 -2.00
C GLU A 778 -36.37 -15.48 -3.33
N ASP A 779 -35.55 -15.31 -4.37
CA ASP A 779 -35.87 -15.70 -5.74
C ASP A 779 -34.71 -16.47 -6.40
N LEU A 780 -34.85 -17.79 -6.51
CA LEU A 780 -33.92 -18.67 -7.21
C LEU A 780 -34.34 -18.85 -8.67
N THR A 781 -33.37 -18.90 -9.59
CA THR A 781 -33.54 -19.50 -10.92
C THR A 781 -32.38 -20.47 -11.19
N LEU A 782 -32.70 -21.72 -11.53
CA LEU A 782 -31.76 -22.74 -11.98
C LEU A 782 -32.07 -23.09 -13.44
N SER A 783 -31.07 -22.97 -14.31
CA SER A 783 -31.13 -23.45 -15.69
C SER A 783 -30.19 -24.65 -15.87
N THR A 784 -30.73 -25.81 -16.21
CA THR A 784 -29.94 -27.03 -16.44
C THR A 784 -29.61 -27.23 -17.94
N GLY A 785 -29.26 -28.43 -18.39
CA GLY A 785 -28.53 -28.71 -19.62
C GLY A 785 -29.36 -28.79 -20.92
N SER A 786 -28.96 -29.75 -21.77
CA SER A 786 -29.73 -30.23 -22.94
C SER A 786 -29.65 -31.76 -23.04
N GLN A 787 -29.80 -32.40 -21.89
CA GLN A 787 -29.87 -33.84 -21.68
C GLN A 787 -31.07 -34.11 -20.78
N GLY A 788 -31.49 -35.37 -20.62
CA GLY A 788 -32.58 -35.73 -19.71
C GLY A 788 -32.17 -35.52 -18.25
N ASP A 789 -32.39 -34.32 -17.73
CA ASP A 789 -32.01 -33.92 -16.38
C ASP A 789 -33.08 -34.36 -15.36
N THR A 790 -32.66 -34.69 -14.14
CA THR A 790 -33.55 -35.01 -13.00
C THR A 790 -33.35 -34.00 -11.87
N VAL A 791 -34.37 -33.24 -11.53
CA VAL A 791 -34.31 -32.17 -10.52
C VAL A 791 -35.23 -32.48 -9.33
N ASP A 792 -34.64 -32.86 -8.21
CA ASP A 792 -35.34 -33.07 -6.93
C ASP A 792 -35.44 -31.75 -6.15
N VAL A 793 -36.58 -31.08 -6.22
CA VAL A 793 -36.88 -29.85 -5.47
C VAL A 793 -37.50 -30.22 -4.12
N GLU A 794 -36.67 -30.30 -3.08
CA GLU A 794 -37.12 -30.62 -1.72
C GLU A 794 -37.71 -29.40 -1.01
N SER A 795 -37.21 -28.19 -1.31
CA SER A 795 -37.84 -26.93 -0.87
C SER A 795 -37.45 -25.72 -1.72
N THR A 796 -38.30 -24.68 -1.72
CA THR A 796 -38.10 -23.39 -2.39
C THR A 796 -37.61 -22.28 -1.44
N PRO A 797 -36.93 -21.24 -1.95
CA PRO A 797 -36.70 -19.99 -1.20
C PRO A 797 -37.99 -19.17 -1.04
N TRP A 798 -37.99 -18.14 -0.18
CA TRP A 798 -39.20 -17.51 0.36
C TRP A 798 -40.23 -17.05 -0.69
N THR A 799 -39.80 -16.47 -1.81
CA THR A 799 -40.71 -15.93 -2.83
C THR A 799 -40.93 -16.88 -4.00
N ARG A 800 -39.87 -17.53 -4.50
CA ARG A 800 -39.93 -18.33 -5.73
C ARG A 800 -38.71 -19.23 -5.93
N ALA A 801 -38.90 -20.37 -6.60
CA ALA A 801 -37.85 -21.01 -7.37
C ALA A 801 -38.33 -21.27 -8.81
N ARG A 802 -37.55 -20.86 -9.81
CA ARG A 802 -37.76 -21.25 -11.21
C ARG A 802 -36.75 -22.29 -11.64
N ILE A 803 -37.22 -23.44 -12.10
CA ILE A 803 -36.43 -24.51 -12.70
C ILE A 803 -36.66 -24.50 -14.21
N GLN A 804 -35.59 -24.47 -15.00
CA GLN A 804 -35.66 -24.54 -16.46
C GLN A 804 -34.77 -25.69 -16.95
N THR A 805 -35.38 -26.79 -17.42
CA THR A 805 -34.61 -28.00 -17.78
C THR A 805 -34.09 -27.98 -19.22
N GLY A 806 -34.66 -27.12 -20.06
CA GLY A 806 -34.07 -26.73 -21.34
C GLY A 806 -34.52 -27.61 -22.50
N ALA A 807 -33.92 -28.78 -22.67
CA ALA A 807 -34.27 -29.72 -23.75
C ALA A 807 -33.70 -31.14 -23.50
N GLY A 808 -34.51 -32.03 -22.95
CA GLY A 808 -34.13 -33.42 -22.72
C GLY A 808 -35.28 -34.42 -22.92
N ASP A 809 -35.37 -35.37 -21.99
CA ASP A 809 -36.58 -36.15 -21.67
C ASP A 809 -36.66 -36.02 -20.13
N ASP A 810 -37.04 -34.84 -19.64
CA ASP A 810 -36.68 -34.32 -18.31
C ASP A 810 -37.62 -34.79 -17.19
N VAL A 811 -37.15 -34.74 -15.94
CA VAL A 811 -37.93 -35.13 -14.75
C VAL A 811 -37.73 -34.12 -13.62
N VAL A 812 -38.80 -33.47 -13.16
CA VAL A 812 -38.78 -32.57 -11.99
C VAL A 812 -39.68 -33.14 -10.91
N ASN A 813 -39.12 -33.36 -9.72
CA ASN A 813 -39.82 -33.88 -8.55
C ASN A 813 -39.99 -32.78 -7.50
N ALA A 814 -41.21 -32.52 -7.04
CA ALA A 814 -41.52 -31.52 -6.03
C ALA A 814 -41.86 -32.19 -4.68
N SER A 815 -41.04 -31.93 -3.66
CA SER A 815 -40.99 -32.57 -2.34
C SER A 815 -40.83 -34.12 -2.33
N PRO A 816 -39.89 -34.72 -3.10
CA PRO A 816 -39.77 -36.19 -3.17
C PRO A 816 -39.40 -36.89 -1.85
N THR A 817 -38.69 -36.25 -0.91
CA THR A 817 -38.36 -36.87 0.40
C THR A 817 -39.43 -36.61 1.46
N ASP A 818 -39.82 -35.35 1.68
CA ASP A 818 -40.73 -34.96 2.76
C ASP A 818 -42.22 -35.05 2.37
N MET A 819 -42.53 -35.18 1.07
CA MET A 819 -43.88 -35.40 0.51
C MET A 819 -44.90 -34.35 0.95
N ASN A 820 -44.49 -33.08 1.01
CA ASN A 820 -45.34 -31.96 1.39
C ASN A 820 -45.17 -30.76 0.45
N MET A 821 -46.25 -30.40 -0.23
CA MET A 821 -46.32 -29.32 -1.21
C MET A 821 -46.06 -27.92 -0.62
N GLU A 822 -46.25 -27.66 0.68
CA GLU A 822 -45.89 -26.35 1.27
C GLU A 822 -44.40 -26.02 1.17
N LEU A 823 -43.55 -27.05 1.20
CA LEU A 823 -42.10 -26.85 1.14
C LEU A 823 -41.67 -26.26 -0.21
N VAL A 824 -42.52 -26.41 -1.23
CA VAL A 824 -42.27 -26.07 -2.63
C VAL A 824 -43.25 -25.01 -3.16
N ASP A 825 -43.83 -24.20 -2.27
CA ASP A 825 -44.65 -23.05 -2.67
C ASP A 825 -43.85 -22.08 -3.55
N GLY A 826 -44.50 -21.49 -4.56
CA GLY A 826 -43.82 -20.63 -5.54
C GLY A 826 -42.82 -21.37 -6.46
N LEU A 827 -42.93 -22.69 -6.61
CA LEU A 827 -42.16 -23.45 -7.61
C LEU A 827 -42.74 -23.23 -9.02
N GLU A 828 -41.91 -22.73 -9.93
CA GLU A 828 -42.19 -22.61 -11.37
C GLU A 828 -41.29 -23.57 -12.16
N VAL A 829 -41.86 -24.41 -13.01
CA VAL A 829 -41.12 -25.37 -13.85
C VAL A 829 -41.30 -25.06 -15.34
N ASP A 830 -40.20 -25.06 -16.08
CA ASP A 830 -40.16 -24.91 -17.54
C ASP A 830 -39.41 -26.11 -18.14
N GLY A 831 -40.15 -27.13 -18.58
CA GLY A 831 -39.60 -28.36 -19.19
C GLY A 831 -38.94 -28.11 -20.55
N GLY A 832 -39.27 -26.98 -21.20
CA GLY A 832 -38.65 -26.59 -22.45
C GLY A 832 -39.09 -27.43 -23.65
N ALA A 833 -38.39 -28.54 -23.95
CA ALA A 833 -38.49 -29.19 -25.25
C ALA A 833 -38.06 -30.67 -25.33
N GLY A 834 -38.87 -31.59 -24.81
CA GLY A 834 -38.63 -33.03 -24.92
C GLY A 834 -39.86 -33.93 -24.82
N SER A 835 -39.98 -34.57 -23.67
CA SER A 835 -41.03 -35.54 -23.30
C SER A 835 -41.19 -35.54 -21.78
N ASP A 836 -41.45 -34.34 -21.25
CA ASP A 836 -40.96 -33.97 -19.93
C ASP A 836 -41.98 -34.25 -18.81
N GLN A 837 -41.50 -34.54 -17.61
CA GLN A 837 -42.29 -35.11 -16.50
C GLN A 837 -42.20 -34.26 -15.23
N PHE A 838 -43.34 -33.86 -14.67
CA PHE A 838 -43.44 -33.15 -13.38
C PHE A 838 -44.19 -33.99 -12.35
N HIS A 839 -43.57 -34.27 -11.21
CA HIS A 839 -44.12 -35.12 -10.15
C HIS A 839 -44.27 -34.35 -8.84
N VAL A 840 -45.50 -34.06 -8.42
CA VAL A 840 -45.83 -33.39 -7.16
C VAL A 840 -46.19 -34.42 -6.10
N PHE A 841 -45.43 -34.43 -5.00
CA PHE A 841 -45.58 -35.35 -3.87
C PHE A 841 -46.15 -34.62 -2.66
N ASP A 842 -47.38 -34.95 -2.27
CA ASP A 842 -48.10 -34.31 -1.16
C ASP A 842 -48.73 -35.31 -0.17
N GLN A 843 -48.21 -36.54 -0.14
CA GLN A 843 -48.75 -37.63 0.69
C GLN A 843 -48.61 -37.40 2.22
N ASN A 844 -47.90 -36.35 2.64
CA ASN A 844 -47.62 -35.97 4.02
C ASN A 844 -48.08 -34.52 4.32
N ASN A 845 -49.11 -34.05 3.61
CA ASN A 845 -49.87 -32.83 3.88
C ASN A 845 -50.23 -32.68 5.39
N PRO A 846 -49.73 -31.65 6.10
CA PRO A 846 -49.97 -31.47 7.53
C PRO A 846 -51.37 -30.92 7.87
N TYR A 847 -52.17 -30.50 6.89
CA TYR A 847 -53.55 -30.07 7.08
C TYR A 847 -54.53 -31.27 7.16
N GLU A 848 -54.16 -32.33 7.90
CA GLU A 848 -54.99 -33.53 8.20
C GLU A 848 -56.22 -33.23 9.09
N LEU A 849 -57.03 -32.25 8.70
CA LEU A 849 -58.36 -32.03 9.22
C LEU A 849 -59.34 -33.06 8.62
N PRO A 850 -60.51 -33.31 9.25
CA PRO A 850 -61.48 -34.29 8.78
C PRO A 850 -62.21 -33.80 7.51
N GLY A 851 -61.51 -33.85 6.37
CA GLY A 851 -61.97 -33.39 5.06
C GLY A 851 -60.92 -33.37 3.93
N GLY A 852 -59.68 -33.82 4.19
CA GLY A 852 -58.64 -33.96 3.16
C GLY A 852 -58.02 -32.66 2.65
N GLY A 853 -57.07 -32.80 1.74
CA GLY A 853 -56.53 -31.72 0.92
C GLY A 853 -57.45 -31.38 -0.26
N ARG A 854 -57.48 -30.11 -0.67
CA ARG A 854 -58.24 -29.67 -1.85
C ARG A 854 -57.32 -29.06 -2.90
N TYR A 855 -57.31 -29.64 -4.08
CA TYR A 855 -56.43 -29.30 -5.19
C TYR A 855 -57.22 -28.71 -6.35
N ALA A 856 -56.76 -27.57 -6.88
CA ALA A 856 -57.16 -27.06 -8.18
C ALA A 856 -56.07 -27.40 -9.19
N ILE A 857 -56.43 -28.04 -10.31
CA ILE A 857 -55.49 -28.45 -11.35
C ILE A 857 -55.91 -27.83 -12.68
N THR A 858 -55.01 -27.03 -13.26
CA THR A 858 -55.17 -26.40 -14.58
C THR A 858 -54.10 -26.95 -15.54
N PRO A 859 -54.10 -26.58 -16.84
CA PRO A 859 -53.06 -27.02 -17.79
C PRO A 859 -51.67 -26.41 -17.52
N ASP A 860 -51.55 -25.52 -16.55
CA ASP A 860 -50.39 -24.68 -16.23
C ASP A 860 -50.07 -24.55 -14.72
N SER A 861 -50.92 -25.06 -13.82
CA SER A 861 -50.62 -25.12 -12.38
C SER A 861 -51.33 -26.25 -11.63
N ILE A 862 -50.79 -26.57 -10.45
CA ILE A 862 -51.49 -27.28 -9.37
C ILE A 862 -51.44 -26.36 -8.15
N GLY A 863 -52.62 -25.97 -7.65
CA GLY A 863 -52.79 -25.16 -6.44
C GLY A 863 -53.51 -25.92 -5.34
N ARG A 864 -53.18 -25.68 -4.07
CA ARG A 864 -53.82 -26.31 -2.91
C ARG A 864 -54.37 -25.29 -1.91
N TYR A 865 -55.59 -25.55 -1.43
CA TYR A 865 -56.35 -24.65 -0.55
C TYR A 865 -56.80 -25.37 0.74
N GLU A 866 -56.77 -24.66 1.88
CA GLU A 866 -57.35 -25.14 3.15
C GLU A 866 -58.68 -24.42 3.46
N GLU A 867 -59.75 -25.17 3.75
CA GLU A 867 -60.96 -24.61 4.39
C GLU A 867 -60.80 -24.61 5.92
N HIS A 868 -60.04 -23.64 6.46
CA HIS A 868 -59.74 -23.56 7.89
C HIS A 868 -60.97 -23.12 8.72
N VAL A 869 -61.86 -24.05 9.08
CA VAL A 869 -63.22 -23.84 9.64
C VAL A 869 -63.29 -23.16 11.05
N LEU A 870 -62.30 -22.37 11.46
CA LEU A 870 -62.21 -21.74 12.78
C LEU A 870 -61.82 -20.24 12.79
N PHE A 871 -61.27 -19.66 11.71
CA PHE A 871 -60.87 -18.24 11.66
C PHE A 871 -61.12 -17.61 10.28
N ASP A 872 -61.47 -16.31 10.26
CA ASP A 872 -61.83 -15.60 9.03
C ASP A 872 -60.62 -15.33 8.10
N ASN A 873 -60.63 -15.96 6.92
CA ASN A 873 -60.06 -15.50 5.65
C ASN A 873 -58.68 -14.81 5.66
N VAL A 874 -57.61 -15.57 5.89
CA VAL A 874 -56.38 -15.46 5.06
C VAL A 874 -55.92 -16.87 4.73
N ALA A 875 -56.27 -17.37 3.55
CA ALA A 875 -55.60 -18.52 2.97
C ALA A 875 -54.33 -18.03 2.23
N VAL A 876 -53.23 -18.74 2.40
CA VAL A 876 -52.13 -18.72 1.44
C VAL A 876 -52.39 -19.89 0.51
N PRO A 877 -52.74 -19.68 -0.77
CA PRO A 877 -52.77 -20.77 -1.74
C PRO A 877 -51.33 -21.25 -1.93
N ILE A 878 -51.12 -22.56 -1.85
CA ILE A 878 -49.82 -23.15 -2.21
C ILE A 878 -49.90 -23.49 -3.70
N ASP A 879 -49.20 -22.74 -4.54
CA ASP A 879 -49.30 -22.84 -6.00
C ASP A 879 -47.95 -23.26 -6.61
N VAL A 880 -47.94 -24.40 -7.33
CA VAL A 880 -46.83 -24.78 -8.22
C VAL A 880 -47.27 -24.62 -9.68
N GLN A 881 -46.45 -23.95 -10.48
CA GLN A 881 -46.72 -23.64 -11.88
C GLN A 881 -45.80 -24.43 -12.80
N PHE A 882 -46.28 -24.81 -13.98
CA PHE A 882 -45.49 -25.56 -14.95
C PHE A 882 -45.84 -25.20 -16.39
N VAL A 883 -44.83 -25.25 -17.26
CA VAL A 883 -44.97 -25.10 -18.71
C VAL A 883 -44.05 -26.10 -19.41
N GLY A 884 -44.45 -26.58 -20.58
CA GLY A 884 -43.64 -27.51 -21.37
C GLY A 884 -43.63 -28.97 -20.89
N MET A 885 -44.51 -29.38 -19.97
CA MET A 885 -44.54 -30.76 -19.45
C MET A 885 -45.50 -31.66 -20.26
N GLU A 886 -45.01 -32.74 -20.85
CA GLU A 886 -45.84 -33.78 -21.47
C GLU A 886 -46.62 -34.62 -20.45
N THR A 887 -46.06 -34.84 -19.26
CA THR A 887 -46.69 -35.59 -18.17
C THR A 887 -46.60 -34.85 -16.85
N VAL A 888 -47.72 -34.70 -16.16
CA VAL A 888 -47.78 -34.17 -14.79
C VAL A 888 -48.40 -35.24 -13.89
N SER A 889 -47.93 -35.39 -12.65
CA SER A 889 -48.60 -36.23 -11.66
C SER A 889 -48.70 -35.58 -10.29
N LEU A 890 -49.83 -35.79 -9.62
CA LEU A 890 -50.06 -35.38 -8.23
C LEU A 890 -50.41 -36.62 -7.40
N ALA A 891 -49.68 -36.84 -6.31
CA ALA A 891 -49.96 -37.88 -5.32
C ALA A 891 -50.36 -37.25 -3.98
N ALA A 892 -51.63 -37.40 -3.61
CA ALA A 892 -52.24 -36.80 -2.42
C ALA A 892 -52.17 -37.73 -1.19
N GLY A 893 -52.86 -37.37 -0.11
CA GLY A 893 -52.72 -37.92 1.24
C GLY A 893 -53.32 -39.31 1.47
N HIS A 894 -53.79 -39.56 2.69
CA HIS A 894 -54.49 -40.80 3.09
C HIS A 894 -55.85 -40.47 3.76
N LEU A 895 -56.50 -39.41 3.27
CA LEU A 895 -57.80 -38.90 3.68
C LEU A 895 -58.63 -38.65 2.42
N GLY A 896 -59.92 -38.34 2.57
CA GLY A 896 -60.82 -38.06 1.44
C GLY A 896 -60.48 -36.74 0.78
N ASP A 897 -59.65 -36.77 -0.25
CA ASP A 897 -59.06 -35.60 -0.91
C ASP A 897 -59.87 -35.15 -2.14
N GLU A 898 -59.91 -33.85 -2.43
CA GLU A 898 -60.74 -33.24 -3.49
C GLU A 898 -59.86 -32.72 -4.65
N PHE A 899 -60.08 -33.21 -5.87
CA PHE A 899 -59.30 -32.86 -7.06
C PHE A 899 -60.19 -32.17 -8.10
N ASN A 900 -60.06 -30.85 -8.24
CA ASN A 900 -60.84 -30.04 -9.19
C ASN A 900 -60.02 -29.72 -10.46
N VAL A 901 -60.30 -30.42 -11.56
CA VAL A 901 -59.56 -30.32 -12.83
C VAL A 901 -60.32 -29.44 -13.85
N GLN A 902 -59.75 -28.30 -14.21
CA GLN A 902 -60.42 -27.27 -15.03
C GLN A 902 -59.52 -26.73 -16.16
N GLY A 903 -60.11 -26.39 -17.31
CA GLY A 903 -59.40 -25.93 -18.51
C GLY A 903 -60.11 -26.35 -19.81
N ASP A 904 -59.86 -25.66 -20.93
CA ASP A 904 -60.65 -25.79 -22.17
C ASP A 904 -59.89 -26.30 -23.42
N ALA A 905 -58.56 -26.42 -23.38
CA ALA A 905 -57.76 -26.73 -24.58
C ALA A 905 -56.38 -27.41 -24.34
N GLY A 906 -56.16 -28.10 -23.22
CA GLY A 906 -54.82 -28.60 -22.87
C GLY A 906 -54.32 -29.82 -23.65
N VAL A 907 -52.99 -30.01 -23.63
CA VAL A 907 -52.27 -31.15 -24.23
C VAL A 907 -51.67 -32.04 -23.13
N GLY A 908 -50.74 -32.95 -23.45
CA GLY A 908 -50.09 -33.80 -22.45
C GLY A 908 -51.00 -34.77 -21.70
N THR A 909 -50.49 -35.27 -20.57
CA THR A 909 -51.14 -36.23 -19.67
C THR A 909 -51.05 -35.74 -18.23
N VAL A 910 -52.15 -35.79 -17.48
CA VAL A 910 -52.11 -35.69 -16.01
C VAL A 910 -52.40 -37.05 -15.36
N VAL A 911 -51.74 -37.34 -14.24
CA VAL A 911 -51.97 -38.52 -13.40
C VAL A 911 -52.31 -38.05 -11.99
N LEU A 912 -53.50 -38.39 -11.50
CA LEU A 912 -53.96 -38.07 -10.14
C LEU A 912 -54.02 -39.37 -9.34
N ASP A 913 -53.36 -39.39 -8.19
CA ASP A 913 -53.34 -40.51 -7.26
C ASP A 913 -53.87 -40.04 -5.89
N GLY A 914 -55.07 -40.48 -5.53
CA GLY A 914 -55.68 -40.22 -4.22
C GLY A 914 -55.05 -41.06 -3.10
N ASN A 915 -54.24 -42.07 -3.44
CA ASN A 915 -53.63 -43.07 -2.57
C ASN A 915 -54.62 -43.92 -1.75
N GLY A 916 -55.48 -43.29 -0.94
CA GLY A 916 -56.67 -43.92 -0.41
C GLY A 916 -57.34 -43.15 0.73
N GLY A 917 -58.59 -42.77 0.51
CA GLY A 917 -59.41 -42.09 1.50
C GLY A 917 -60.91 -42.30 1.27
N ALA A 918 -61.50 -41.35 0.55
CA ALA A 918 -62.89 -41.32 0.08
C ALA A 918 -62.99 -40.13 -0.88
N ASP A 919 -62.32 -40.25 -2.02
CA ASP A 919 -61.74 -39.11 -2.74
C ASP A 919 -62.69 -38.58 -3.82
N GLU A 920 -62.71 -37.26 -4.05
CA GLU A 920 -63.65 -36.60 -4.96
C GLU A 920 -62.92 -35.98 -6.16
N PHE A 921 -62.95 -36.69 -7.29
CA PHE A 921 -62.34 -36.24 -8.54
C PHE A 921 -63.36 -35.53 -9.43
N ASN A 922 -63.29 -34.20 -9.51
CA ASN A 922 -64.15 -33.37 -10.35
C ASN A 922 -63.40 -32.94 -11.61
N VAL A 923 -63.93 -33.28 -12.80
CA VAL A 923 -63.29 -32.96 -14.09
C VAL A 923 -64.28 -32.19 -14.96
N ASP A 924 -64.21 -30.86 -14.93
CA ASP A 924 -65.22 -30.01 -15.57
C ASP A 924 -64.91 -29.66 -17.03
N GLY A 925 -63.65 -29.76 -17.45
CA GLY A 925 -63.22 -29.39 -18.80
C GLY A 925 -62.11 -30.26 -19.38
N PRO A 926 -61.86 -30.14 -20.70
CA PRO A 926 -60.76 -30.81 -21.40
C PRO A 926 -59.38 -30.18 -21.08
N ALA A 927 -58.97 -30.25 -19.82
CA ALA A 927 -57.76 -29.61 -19.30
C ALA A 927 -56.44 -30.28 -19.76
N PHE A 928 -56.46 -31.55 -20.14
CA PHE A 928 -55.29 -32.29 -20.64
C PHE A 928 -55.68 -33.24 -21.77
N GLY A 929 -54.74 -33.68 -22.61
CA GLY A 929 -55.01 -34.69 -23.65
C GLY A 929 -55.48 -36.03 -23.07
N GLN A 930 -54.85 -36.45 -21.97
CA GLN A 930 -55.25 -37.62 -21.18
C GLN A 930 -55.25 -37.27 -19.69
N ILE A 931 -56.27 -37.75 -18.97
CA ILE A 931 -56.43 -37.58 -17.52
C ILE A 931 -56.50 -38.99 -16.94
N ASN A 932 -55.54 -39.40 -16.11
CA ASN A 932 -55.48 -40.73 -15.51
C ASN A 932 -55.75 -40.61 -14.01
N ILE A 933 -56.82 -41.24 -13.53
CA ILE A 933 -57.25 -41.16 -12.12
C ILE A 933 -57.04 -42.52 -11.44
N GLN A 934 -56.36 -42.50 -10.30
CA GLN A 934 -56.15 -43.65 -9.41
C GLN A 934 -56.73 -43.32 -8.03
N GLY A 935 -57.87 -43.94 -7.72
CA GLY A 935 -58.42 -44.03 -6.36
C GLY A 935 -58.00 -45.35 -5.66
N ASP A 936 -58.58 -45.58 -4.50
CA ASP A 936 -58.35 -46.72 -3.58
C ASP A 936 -58.67 -48.10 -4.21
N SER A 937 -58.44 -49.18 -3.44
CA SER A 937 -58.99 -50.49 -3.74
C SER A 937 -60.42 -50.66 -3.17
N PRO A 938 -61.51 -50.69 -3.99
CA PRO A 938 -62.96 -50.74 -3.65
C PRO A 938 -63.49 -51.65 -2.51
N PHE A 939 -62.63 -52.44 -1.89
CA PHE A 939 -62.90 -53.33 -0.77
C PHE A 939 -62.38 -52.83 0.58
N PHE A 940 -61.56 -51.77 0.62
CA PHE A 940 -60.85 -51.35 1.85
C PHE A 940 -61.26 -49.97 2.37
N ALA A 941 -61.35 -48.93 1.52
CA ALA A 941 -61.88 -47.62 1.90
C ALA A 941 -62.94 -47.11 0.89
N PRO A 942 -64.12 -47.77 0.80
CA PRO A 942 -65.10 -47.44 -0.24
C PRO A 942 -65.71 -46.05 -0.04
N GLY A 943 -65.50 -45.18 -1.02
CA GLY A 943 -65.90 -43.77 -0.94
C GLY A 943 -65.77 -43.01 -2.26
N ASP A 944 -64.81 -43.39 -3.11
CA ASP A 944 -64.31 -42.54 -4.20
C ASP A 944 -65.36 -42.20 -5.27
N THR A 945 -65.37 -40.92 -5.65
CA THR A 945 -66.29 -40.32 -6.62
C THR A 945 -65.53 -39.72 -7.82
N LEU A 946 -66.13 -39.83 -9.00
CA LEU A 946 -65.70 -39.13 -10.21
C LEU A 946 -66.88 -38.35 -10.78
N THR A 947 -66.83 -37.03 -10.68
CA THR A 947 -67.76 -36.11 -11.33
C THR A 947 -67.15 -35.67 -12.65
N LEU A 948 -67.91 -35.75 -13.75
CA LEU A 948 -67.44 -35.32 -15.07
C LEU A 948 -68.42 -34.30 -15.67
N ASN A 949 -67.86 -33.16 -16.10
CA ASN A 949 -68.54 -32.11 -16.86
C ASN A 949 -69.72 -31.51 -16.05
N GLN A 950 -69.51 -31.09 -14.80
CA GLN A 950 -70.61 -30.79 -13.87
C GLN A 950 -71.61 -29.75 -14.42
N ASP A 951 -71.10 -28.68 -15.02
CA ASP A 951 -71.89 -27.60 -15.63
C ASP A 951 -72.45 -27.95 -17.02
N GLY A 952 -72.24 -29.18 -17.51
CA GLY A 952 -72.78 -29.64 -18.79
C GLY A 952 -72.18 -28.94 -20.02
N GLN A 953 -71.07 -28.20 -19.90
CA GLN A 953 -70.54 -27.35 -20.98
C GLN A 953 -70.02 -28.15 -22.19
N TYR A 954 -69.48 -29.35 -21.99
CA TYR A 954 -68.75 -30.14 -23.00
C TYR A 954 -69.46 -31.44 -23.41
N PRO A 955 -69.20 -31.98 -24.61
CA PRO A 955 -69.74 -33.29 -25.04
C PRO A 955 -69.00 -34.44 -24.36
N VAL A 956 -69.74 -35.21 -23.56
CA VAL A 956 -69.26 -36.41 -22.84
C VAL A 956 -69.69 -37.71 -23.52
N ALA A 957 -68.79 -38.69 -23.63
CA ALA A 957 -69.09 -40.03 -24.17
C ALA A 957 -68.23 -41.12 -23.51
N SER A 958 -68.75 -42.35 -23.39
CA SER A 958 -68.00 -43.47 -22.80
C SER A 958 -67.09 -44.16 -23.81
N VAL A 959 -65.86 -44.49 -23.40
CA VAL A 959 -64.89 -45.20 -24.23
C VAL A 959 -65.22 -46.71 -24.25
N PRO A 960 -65.41 -47.35 -25.41
CA PRO A 960 -65.74 -48.77 -25.45
C PRO A 960 -64.55 -49.68 -25.11
N GLY A 961 -64.57 -50.29 -23.92
CA GLY A 961 -63.52 -51.21 -23.45
C GLY A 961 -64.05 -52.36 -22.59
N LEU A 962 -63.13 -53.19 -22.09
CA LEU A 962 -63.39 -54.20 -21.06
C LEU A 962 -62.58 -53.82 -19.81
N TYR A 963 -63.26 -53.16 -18.86
CA TYR A 963 -62.68 -52.64 -17.64
C TYR A 963 -62.94 -53.57 -16.45
N ALA A 964 -62.19 -53.38 -15.36
CA ALA A 964 -62.49 -53.99 -14.06
C ALA A 964 -63.72 -53.32 -13.41
N LEU A 965 -64.20 -53.89 -12.29
CA LEU A 965 -65.11 -53.16 -11.41
C LEU A 965 -64.31 -52.05 -10.71
N GLY A 966 -64.90 -50.86 -10.61
CA GLY A 966 -64.19 -49.65 -10.17
C GLY A 966 -63.20 -49.13 -11.22
N SER A 967 -63.47 -49.30 -12.52
CA SER A 967 -62.59 -48.78 -13.58
C SER A 967 -63.35 -48.48 -14.87
N GLY A 968 -62.84 -47.56 -15.68
CA GLY A 968 -63.44 -47.18 -16.95
C GLY A 968 -62.62 -46.14 -17.73
N ALA A 969 -63.20 -45.65 -18.82
CA ALA A 969 -62.76 -44.39 -19.42
C ALA A 969 -63.92 -43.67 -20.13
N TRP A 970 -63.85 -42.34 -20.14
CA TRP A 970 -64.75 -41.43 -20.83
C TRP A 970 -63.94 -40.41 -21.65
N THR A 971 -64.60 -39.76 -22.61
CA THR A 971 -64.06 -38.57 -23.26
C THR A 971 -64.88 -37.35 -22.86
N ILE A 972 -64.22 -36.26 -22.52
CA ILE A 972 -64.82 -34.92 -22.39
C ILE A 972 -64.21 -34.04 -23.49
N ALA A 973 -65.05 -33.62 -24.45
CA ALA A 973 -64.61 -32.98 -25.69
C ALA A 973 -63.50 -33.74 -26.45
N ALA A 974 -62.23 -33.32 -26.30
CA ALA A 974 -61.07 -33.94 -26.93
C ALA A 974 -60.26 -34.85 -25.98
N SER A 975 -60.42 -34.65 -24.66
CA SER A 975 -59.65 -35.30 -23.60
C SER A 975 -60.17 -36.69 -23.28
N THR A 976 -59.28 -37.61 -22.91
CA THR A 976 -59.66 -38.95 -22.42
C THR A 976 -59.41 -39.10 -20.93
N VAL A 977 -60.48 -39.19 -20.14
CA VAL A 977 -60.45 -39.47 -18.70
C VAL A 977 -60.47 -40.98 -18.51
N SER A 978 -59.36 -41.59 -18.09
CA SER A 978 -59.25 -43.00 -17.71
C SER A 978 -59.16 -43.12 -16.20
N TYR A 979 -59.87 -44.07 -15.59
CA TYR A 979 -59.92 -44.17 -14.14
C TYR A 979 -59.89 -45.62 -13.63
N THR A 980 -59.29 -45.79 -12.45
CA THR A 980 -59.26 -47.01 -11.64
C THR A 980 -59.44 -46.64 -10.16
N GLY A 981 -60.12 -47.48 -9.37
CA GLY A 981 -60.37 -47.27 -7.94
C GLY A 981 -61.71 -46.63 -7.58
N ILE A 982 -62.48 -46.14 -8.56
CA ILE A 982 -63.67 -45.31 -8.29
C ILE A 982 -64.96 -46.13 -8.08
N GLU A 983 -65.65 -45.94 -6.95
CA GLU A 983 -66.97 -46.53 -6.67
C GLU A 983 -68.12 -45.85 -7.41
N THR A 984 -68.10 -44.52 -7.44
CA THR A 984 -69.23 -43.68 -7.84
C THR A 984 -68.85 -42.78 -9.01
N THR A 985 -69.67 -42.72 -10.06
CA THR A 985 -69.45 -41.80 -11.19
C THR A 985 -70.73 -41.02 -11.47
N ASP A 986 -70.67 -39.68 -11.48
CA ASP A 986 -71.76 -38.85 -12.01
C ASP A 986 -71.29 -38.06 -13.24
N MET A 987 -71.94 -38.30 -14.37
CA MET A 987 -71.47 -37.84 -15.68
C MET A 987 -72.57 -37.02 -16.35
N GLN A 988 -72.48 -35.69 -16.28
CA GLN A 988 -73.52 -34.83 -16.85
C GLN A 988 -73.35 -34.72 -18.37
N PRO A 989 -74.43 -34.92 -19.16
CA PRO A 989 -74.39 -34.79 -20.61
C PRO A 989 -74.39 -33.31 -21.03
N GLN A 990 -73.91 -33.01 -22.24
CA GLN A 990 -73.85 -31.62 -22.69
C GLN A 990 -75.22 -30.93 -22.70
N LEU A 991 -75.31 -29.77 -22.04
CA LEU A 991 -76.46 -28.89 -22.11
C LEU A 991 -76.52 -28.21 -23.49
N PRO A 992 -77.72 -28.11 -24.11
CA PRO A 992 -77.86 -27.57 -25.46
C PRO A 992 -77.77 -26.05 -25.46
N SER A 993 -76.57 -25.50 -25.74
CA SER A 993 -76.27 -24.07 -25.59
C SER A 993 -77.35 -23.13 -26.15
N ILE A 994 -77.93 -22.34 -25.25
CA ILE A 994 -79.00 -21.39 -25.56
C ILE A 994 -78.36 -20.02 -25.88
N PRO A 995 -78.72 -19.33 -26.98
CA PRO A 995 -78.13 -18.03 -27.26
C PRO A 995 -78.52 -16.98 -26.21
N GLY A 996 -77.57 -16.53 -25.39
CA GLY A 996 -77.78 -15.52 -24.33
C GLY A 996 -77.81 -16.11 -22.92
N ASP A 997 -77.85 -17.43 -22.81
CA ASP A 997 -77.40 -18.17 -21.62
C ASP A 997 -75.86 -18.02 -21.56
N PHE A 998 -75.37 -17.45 -20.45
CA PHE A 998 -73.98 -17.02 -20.26
C PHE A 998 -73.32 -17.60 -19.01
N ASP A 999 -74.07 -18.12 -18.04
CA ASP A 999 -73.53 -19.00 -16.99
C ASP A 999 -73.76 -20.49 -17.27
N TYR A 1000 -74.48 -20.83 -18.36
CA TYR A 1000 -74.73 -22.18 -18.86
C TYR A 1000 -75.69 -23.02 -18.00
N ASP A 1001 -76.48 -22.40 -17.12
CA ASP A 1001 -77.46 -23.08 -16.26
C ASP A 1001 -78.66 -23.70 -17.02
N GLY A 1002 -78.90 -23.23 -18.26
CA GLY A 1002 -79.91 -23.74 -19.18
C GLY A 1002 -81.23 -22.98 -19.23
N ASP A 1003 -81.38 -21.88 -18.51
CA ASP A 1003 -82.42 -20.85 -18.74
C ASP A 1003 -81.80 -19.59 -19.42
N VAL A 1004 -82.56 -18.49 -19.53
CA VAL A 1004 -82.02 -17.16 -19.89
C VAL A 1004 -82.67 -16.13 -18.99
N ASP A 1005 -81.89 -15.61 -18.05
CA ASP A 1005 -82.30 -15.05 -16.76
C ASP A 1005 -81.59 -13.71 -16.49
N ALA A 1006 -81.82 -13.07 -15.33
CA ALA A 1006 -81.08 -11.87 -14.94
C ALA A 1006 -79.65 -12.15 -14.46
N VAL A 1007 -79.34 -13.37 -13.98
CA VAL A 1007 -77.99 -13.75 -13.52
C VAL A 1007 -76.97 -13.70 -14.66
N ASP A 1008 -77.32 -14.14 -15.88
CA ASP A 1008 -76.56 -13.95 -17.13
C ASP A 1008 -75.92 -12.57 -17.31
N LEU A 1009 -76.61 -11.52 -16.85
CA LEU A 1009 -76.18 -10.13 -17.02
C LEU A 1009 -75.22 -9.67 -15.91
N THR A 1010 -75.29 -10.31 -14.74
CA THR A 1010 -74.68 -9.84 -13.50
C THR A 1010 -73.77 -10.88 -12.81
N HIS A 1011 -73.60 -12.07 -13.37
CA HIS A 1011 -72.72 -13.10 -12.85
C HIS A 1011 -71.27 -12.59 -12.78
N GLY A 1012 -70.63 -12.73 -11.62
CA GLY A 1012 -69.38 -12.01 -11.29
C GLY A 1012 -68.18 -12.36 -12.18
N THR A 1013 -68.16 -13.55 -12.78
CA THR A 1013 -67.06 -14.06 -13.62
C THR A 1013 -67.46 -14.38 -15.06
N LEU A 1014 -68.74 -14.65 -15.32
CA LEU A 1014 -69.23 -15.14 -16.63
C LEU A 1014 -70.20 -14.17 -17.32
N GLY A 1015 -70.70 -13.18 -16.58
CA GLY A 1015 -71.77 -12.29 -17.02
C GLY A 1015 -71.31 -11.24 -18.03
N TRP A 1016 -72.29 -10.48 -18.54
CA TRP A 1016 -72.13 -9.54 -19.65
C TRP A 1016 -70.84 -8.69 -19.62
N ARG A 1017 -70.55 -8.08 -18.48
CA ARG A 1017 -69.48 -7.08 -18.35
C ARG A 1017 -68.08 -7.68 -18.44
N GLU A 1018 -67.88 -8.90 -17.94
CA GLU A 1018 -66.57 -9.55 -17.93
C GLU A 1018 -66.37 -10.38 -19.21
N ARG A 1019 -67.45 -10.94 -19.78
CA ARG A 1019 -67.43 -11.63 -21.08
C ARG A 1019 -67.31 -10.68 -22.29
N TYR A 1020 -67.66 -9.40 -22.15
CA TYR A 1020 -67.70 -8.43 -23.27
C TYR A 1020 -67.15 -7.02 -23.00
N GLY A 1021 -66.79 -6.67 -21.77
CA GLY A 1021 -66.27 -5.34 -21.43
C GLY A 1021 -67.33 -4.25 -21.25
N HIS A 1022 -66.85 -3.01 -21.04
CA HIS A 1022 -67.67 -1.86 -20.63
C HIS A 1022 -68.49 -1.19 -21.75
N ASP A 1023 -68.12 -1.34 -23.02
CA ASP A 1023 -68.83 -0.75 -24.17
C ASP A 1023 -68.71 -1.66 -25.40
N LEU A 1024 -69.76 -2.46 -25.66
CA LEU A 1024 -70.07 -3.04 -26.96
C LEU A 1024 -71.51 -2.67 -27.31
N ASP A 1025 -71.79 -2.51 -28.61
CA ASP A 1025 -73.01 -1.82 -29.03
C ASP A 1025 -74.30 -2.51 -28.60
N GLY A 1026 -75.33 -1.69 -28.36
CA GLY A 1026 -76.60 -2.14 -27.80
C GLY A 1026 -77.39 -3.15 -28.65
N SER A 1027 -76.94 -3.54 -29.85
CA SER A 1027 -77.56 -4.63 -30.60
C SER A 1027 -77.33 -6.00 -29.95
N SER A 1028 -76.20 -6.19 -29.27
CA SER A 1028 -75.88 -7.43 -28.54
C SER A 1028 -76.76 -7.56 -27.30
N PHE A 1029 -76.85 -6.51 -26.46
CA PHE A 1029 -77.75 -6.48 -25.29
C PHE A 1029 -79.23 -6.62 -25.71
N LEU A 1030 -79.65 -5.97 -26.81
CA LEU A 1030 -80.98 -6.16 -27.40
C LEU A 1030 -81.21 -7.54 -28.02
N THR A 1031 -80.18 -8.37 -28.16
CA THR A 1031 -80.32 -9.76 -28.63
C THR A 1031 -80.49 -10.69 -27.43
N TRP A 1032 -79.67 -10.55 -26.39
CA TRP A 1032 -79.85 -11.20 -25.09
C TRP A 1032 -81.23 -10.91 -24.48
N GLN A 1033 -81.64 -9.63 -24.42
CA GLN A 1033 -82.93 -9.21 -23.86
C GLN A 1033 -84.16 -9.75 -24.63
N ARG A 1034 -83.99 -10.27 -25.84
CA ARG A 1034 -85.08 -10.94 -26.59
C ARG A 1034 -85.23 -12.41 -26.23
N ASN A 1035 -84.19 -13.01 -25.66
CA ASN A 1035 -84.15 -14.42 -25.27
C ASN A 1035 -84.45 -14.59 -23.78
N LEU A 1036 -84.06 -13.60 -22.96
CA LEU A 1036 -84.53 -13.35 -21.60
C LEU A 1036 -86.06 -13.53 -21.50
N GLY A 1037 -86.50 -14.62 -20.87
CA GLY A 1037 -87.92 -14.96 -20.73
C GLY A 1037 -88.60 -15.61 -21.94
N GLN A 1038 -87.87 -16.19 -22.90
CA GLN A 1038 -88.42 -17.12 -23.91
C GLN A 1038 -88.04 -18.60 -23.71
N GLY A 1039 -87.01 -18.90 -22.91
CA GLY A 1039 -86.78 -20.25 -22.37
C GLY A 1039 -87.68 -20.50 -21.14
N ALA A 1040 -88.48 -21.58 -21.17
CA ALA A 1040 -89.11 -22.24 -20.00
C ALA A 1040 -90.15 -23.32 -20.44
N PRO A 1041 -89.76 -24.58 -20.71
CA PRO A 1041 -90.71 -25.66 -20.99
C PRO A 1041 -91.29 -26.29 -19.70
N VAL A 1042 -92.47 -25.81 -19.29
CA VAL A 1042 -93.21 -26.23 -18.07
C VAL A 1042 -93.22 -27.75 -17.81
N ARG A 1043 -92.71 -28.18 -16.65
CA ARG A 1043 -93.12 -29.45 -15.99
C ARG A 1043 -94.21 -29.22 -14.95
N ALA A 1044 -95.14 -30.18 -14.85
CA ALA A 1044 -96.37 -30.03 -14.07
C ALA A 1044 -96.20 -30.39 -12.58
N ILE A 1045 -96.91 -29.63 -11.74
CA ILE A 1045 -96.89 -29.61 -10.26
C ILE A 1045 -97.77 -30.75 -9.68
N GLN A 1046 -97.72 -30.99 -8.36
CA GLN A 1046 -98.87 -31.15 -7.39
C GLN A 1046 -98.57 -32.16 -6.25
N PRO A 1047 -99.16 -32.02 -5.03
CA PRO A 1047 -99.37 -30.81 -4.20
C PRO A 1047 -99.23 -31.02 -2.66
N ILE A 1048 -99.39 -29.96 -1.83
CA ILE A 1048 -100.42 -29.79 -0.73
C ILE A 1048 -100.04 -28.74 0.36
N LEU A 1049 -100.86 -27.68 0.50
CA LEU A 1049 -101.18 -26.82 1.70
C LEU A 1049 -100.03 -26.12 2.50
N ALA A 1050 -100.18 -24.91 3.11
CA ALA A 1050 -101.27 -23.92 3.25
C ALA A 1050 -100.72 -22.47 3.50
N ALA A 1051 -101.60 -21.46 3.58
CA ALA A 1051 -101.33 -20.00 3.70
C ALA A 1051 -101.73 -19.45 5.12
N PRO A 1052 -101.80 -18.12 5.48
CA PRO A 1052 -101.70 -16.89 4.64
C PRO A 1052 -101.15 -15.53 5.23
N ALA A 1053 -101.06 -14.50 4.36
CA ALA A 1053 -101.46 -13.06 4.54
C ALA A 1053 -100.54 -11.93 5.14
N ALA A 1054 -100.02 -11.06 4.24
CA ALA A 1054 -100.51 -9.68 3.91
C ALA A 1054 -99.80 -8.35 4.38
N GLY A 1055 -99.49 -7.49 3.39
CA GLY A 1055 -99.40 -5.99 3.42
C GLY A 1055 -98.01 -5.33 3.59
N GLY A 1056 -97.62 -4.20 2.96
CA GLY A 1056 -98.18 -3.45 1.80
C GLY A 1056 -97.86 -1.92 1.78
N GLU A 1057 -97.48 -1.35 0.60
CA GLU A 1057 -97.60 0.07 0.12
C GLU A 1057 -96.83 1.21 0.90
N ASP A 1058 -96.34 2.36 0.35
CA ASP A 1058 -96.13 2.87 -1.04
C ASP A 1058 -95.28 4.19 -1.13
N ALA A 1059 -94.76 4.49 -2.33
CA ALA A 1059 -94.59 5.81 -3.02
C ALA A 1059 -93.43 6.87 -2.83
N GLU A 1060 -93.05 7.43 -4.00
CA GLU A 1060 -92.17 8.55 -4.46
C GLU A 1060 -92.82 9.98 -4.28
N PRO A 1061 -92.36 11.18 -4.81
CA PRO A 1061 -91.34 11.48 -5.87
C PRO A 1061 -90.48 12.81 -5.84
N ASP A 1062 -89.53 12.89 -6.80
CA ASP A 1062 -89.12 14.02 -7.70
C ASP A 1062 -88.64 15.46 -7.26
N TYR A 1063 -87.32 15.70 -7.44
CA TYR A 1063 -86.65 16.61 -8.43
C TYR A 1063 -86.63 18.18 -8.44
N VAL A 1064 -85.41 18.69 -8.78
CA VAL A 1064 -84.89 19.98 -9.38
C VAL A 1064 -84.82 21.38 -8.67
N ALA A 1065 -83.58 21.93 -8.69
CA ALA A 1065 -83.15 23.25 -9.29
C ALA A 1065 -82.77 24.50 -8.43
N LEU A 1066 -81.45 24.77 -8.40
CA LEU A 1066 -80.72 26.05 -8.71
C LEU A 1066 -80.78 27.33 -7.82
N ALA A 1067 -79.62 27.58 -7.17
CA ALA A 1067 -78.75 28.78 -7.32
C ALA A 1067 -78.83 30.04 -6.39
N ALA A 1068 -77.61 30.53 -6.05
CA ALA A 1068 -77.15 31.92 -5.87
C ALA A 1068 -77.30 32.73 -4.53
N TRP A 1069 -76.30 32.55 -3.64
CA TRP A 1069 -75.28 33.56 -3.24
C TRP A 1069 -75.62 34.86 -2.45
N SER A 1070 -75.12 34.98 -1.20
CA SER A 1070 -74.58 36.17 -0.48
C SER A 1070 -74.47 35.90 1.04
N GLY A 1071 -73.53 36.43 1.85
CA GLY A 1071 -72.29 37.19 1.58
C GLY A 1071 -71.58 37.69 2.87
N GLU A 1072 -70.25 37.94 2.78
CA GLU A 1072 -69.35 38.72 3.67
C GLU A 1072 -68.84 38.20 5.06
N ILE A 1073 -67.50 37.97 5.14
CA ILE A 1073 -66.47 38.60 6.04
C ILE A 1073 -66.62 38.42 7.58
N ASP A 1074 -65.60 38.16 8.42
CA ASP A 1074 -64.11 37.99 8.38
C ASP A 1074 -63.76 36.85 9.38
N GLY A 1075 -62.57 36.24 9.51
CA GLY A 1075 -61.23 36.48 8.95
C GLY A 1075 -60.16 36.11 9.99
N GLY A 1076 -59.12 35.32 9.63
CA GLY A 1076 -58.03 34.89 10.53
C GLY A 1076 -57.60 33.43 10.34
N ASP A 1077 -56.31 33.21 10.10
CA ASP A 1077 -55.77 31.97 9.50
C ASP A 1077 -55.56 30.78 10.47
N ALA A 1078 -56.04 29.61 10.02
CA ALA A 1078 -55.27 28.40 9.64
C ALA A 1078 -53.83 28.19 10.17
N ASP A 1079 -53.32 26.96 10.32
CA ASP A 1079 -53.94 25.61 10.37
C ASP A 1079 -52.92 24.67 11.06
N ALA A 1080 -53.32 23.83 12.02
CA ALA A 1080 -53.84 22.47 11.86
C ALA A 1080 -52.80 21.42 11.42
N ALA A 1081 -52.21 20.76 12.43
CA ALA A 1081 -51.74 19.38 12.36
C ALA A 1081 -52.40 18.63 13.53
N LEU A 1082 -53.04 17.49 13.28
CA LEU A 1082 -53.84 16.76 14.26
C LEU A 1082 -53.32 15.33 14.45
N VAL A 1083 -52.83 15.05 15.65
CA VAL A 1083 -52.45 13.72 16.13
C VAL A 1083 -53.43 13.30 17.23
N TRP A 1084 -54.19 12.24 16.98
CA TRP A 1084 -54.94 11.42 17.94
C TRP A 1084 -55.05 10.01 17.34
N GLU A 1085 -55.19 8.90 18.08
CA GLU A 1085 -55.42 8.76 19.52
C GLU A 1085 -54.83 7.42 20.06
N GLU A 1086 -54.32 7.44 21.29
CA GLU A 1086 -54.01 6.27 22.13
C GLU A 1086 -53.98 6.78 23.58
N PRO A 1087 -54.79 6.20 24.51
CA PRO A 1087 -54.14 5.64 25.71
C PRO A 1087 -54.92 4.54 26.47
N SER A 1088 -54.20 3.64 27.17
CA SER A 1088 -54.59 3.23 28.54
C SER A 1088 -53.48 2.67 29.47
N ASP A 1089 -52.61 3.57 29.94
CA ASP A 1089 -52.13 3.74 31.34
C ASP A 1089 -51.46 2.60 32.19
N THR A 1090 -50.53 3.05 33.04
CA THR A 1090 -49.88 2.43 34.24
C THR A 1090 -48.63 1.53 34.06
N GLY A 1091 -47.48 1.97 34.61
CA GLY A 1091 -46.19 1.21 34.55
C GLY A 1091 -45.02 1.64 35.47
N ALA A 1092 -45.05 2.81 36.11
CA ALA A 1092 -44.21 3.22 37.26
C ALA A 1092 -42.65 3.30 37.15
N SER A 1093 -42.16 4.50 36.82
CA SER A 1093 -41.05 5.25 37.49
C SER A 1093 -39.55 4.90 37.28
N GLY A 1094 -38.77 5.91 36.83
CA GLY A 1094 -37.29 5.88 36.81
C GLY A 1094 -36.62 7.20 36.39
N LYS A 1095 -36.24 8.05 37.36
CA LYS A 1095 -35.47 9.32 37.20
C LYS A 1095 -34.10 9.10 36.52
N THR A 1096 -33.43 10.04 35.81
CA THR A 1096 -33.50 11.53 35.65
C THR A 1096 -32.69 11.91 34.36
N ALA A 1097 -33.11 12.85 33.50
CA ALA A 1097 -32.70 14.28 33.45
C ALA A 1097 -31.17 14.59 33.35
N ALA A 1098 -30.66 15.53 32.53
CA ALA A 1098 -31.27 16.45 31.53
C ALA A 1098 -30.21 17.25 30.69
N VAL A 1099 -30.67 18.10 29.72
CA VAL A 1099 -30.08 19.41 29.27
C VAL A 1099 -28.79 19.37 28.40
N ASP A 1100 -28.55 20.21 27.35
CA ASP A 1100 -29.35 21.02 26.38
C ASP A 1100 -28.41 21.64 25.29
N VAL A 1101 -28.97 22.33 24.28
CA VAL A 1101 -28.36 23.33 23.34
C VAL A 1101 -27.53 22.74 22.16
N ALA A 1102 -27.81 22.88 20.85
CA ALA A 1102 -28.67 23.73 19.98
C ALA A 1102 -27.99 24.93 19.25
N LEU A 1103 -28.62 25.41 18.15
CA LEU A 1103 -28.26 26.50 17.19
C LEU A 1103 -27.36 26.09 16.00
N ALA A 1104 -27.52 26.59 14.75
CA ALA A 1104 -28.64 27.27 14.05
C ALA A 1104 -28.36 27.37 12.51
N THR A 1105 -29.42 27.60 11.69
CA THR A 1105 -29.36 27.81 10.21
C THR A 1105 -29.18 29.30 9.81
N PRO A 1106 -28.97 29.66 8.52
CA PRO A 1106 -30.01 29.81 7.45
C PRO A 1106 -29.64 29.09 6.12
N ALA A 1107 -30.53 28.69 5.18
CA ALA A 1107 -31.62 29.38 4.45
C ALA A 1107 -31.13 30.35 3.33
N ASP A 1108 -31.77 30.51 2.15
CA ASP A 1108 -32.97 29.89 1.51
C ASP A 1108 -32.52 29.06 0.25
N SER A 1109 -33.17 28.81 -0.91
CA SER A 1109 -34.49 28.99 -1.61
C SER A 1109 -34.42 28.28 -3.00
N ALA A 1110 -35.45 27.95 -3.81
CA ALA A 1110 -36.88 27.60 -3.67
C ALA A 1110 -37.52 27.41 -5.10
N GLY A 1111 -38.50 26.51 -5.28
CA GLY A 1111 -39.29 26.27 -6.54
C GLY A 1111 -38.73 25.16 -7.45
N ASP A 1112 -39.50 24.33 -8.17
CA ASP A 1112 -40.98 24.18 -8.29
C ASP A 1112 -41.33 22.67 -8.37
N ALA A 1113 -42.63 22.30 -8.31
CA ALA A 1113 -43.10 20.91 -8.35
C ALA A 1113 -44.32 20.74 -9.27
N ASP A 1114 -44.37 19.65 -10.05
CA ASP A 1114 -45.60 19.07 -10.63
C ASP A 1114 -45.36 17.62 -11.11
N GLU A 1115 -46.45 16.91 -11.41
CA GLU A 1115 -46.54 15.56 -12.04
C GLU A 1115 -45.85 14.36 -11.30
N LEU A 1116 -46.66 13.64 -10.49
CA LEU A 1116 -46.49 12.21 -10.20
C LEU A 1116 -47.31 11.40 -11.21
N VAL A 1117 -46.67 10.56 -12.02
CA VAL A 1117 -47.31 9.62 -12.97
C VAL A 1117 -46.51 8.29 -12.98
N ASP A 1118 -47.22 7.19 -13.21
CA ASP A 1118 -46.81 5.78 -13.16
C ASP A 1118 -45.33 5.43 -13.38
N VAL A 1119 -44.76 4.71 -12.42
CA VAL A 1119 -43.52 3.90 -12.57
C VAL A 1119 -43.87 2.43 -12.31
N ALA A 1120 -44.61 1.83 -13.24
CA ALA A 1120 -45.05 0.43 -13.21
C ALA A 1120 -44.82 -0.28 -14.56
N ALA A 1121 -43.87 0.22 -15.36
CA ALA A 1121 -43.61 -0.22 -16.74
C ALA A 1121 -42.09 -0.34 -17.06
N GLY A 1122 -41.23 -0.40 -16.03
CA GLY A 1122 -39.77 -0.43 -16.18
C GLY A 1122 -39.15 -1.82 -16.11
N GLU A 1123 -39.73 -2.74 -15.32
CA GLU A 1123 -39.10 -4.02 -14.95
C GLU A 1123 -39.09 -5.00 -16.14
N ALA A 1124 -40.23 -5.19 -16.81
CA ALA A 1124 -40.39 -6.10 -17.95
C ALA A 1124 -39.57 -5.73 -19.22
N ALA A 1125 -38.73 -4.69 -19.16
CA ALA A 1125 -37.86 -4.27 -20.26
C ALA A 1125 -36.39 -4.73 -20.10
N TRP A 1126 -35.97 -5.18 -18.91
CA TRP A 1126 -34.58 -5.61 -18.66
C TRP A 1126 -34.38 -7.11 -18.87
N ASP A 1127 -35.28 -7.95 -18.35
CA ASP A 1127 -35.15 -9.42 -18.48
C ASP A 1127 -35.20 -9.89 -19.94
N ALA A 1128 -35.91 -9.16 -20.80
CA ALA A 1128 -35.96 -9.39 -22.24
C ALA A 1128 -34.69 -8.94 -23.01
N ALA A 1129 -33.78 -8.18 -22.38
CA ALA A 1129 -32.63 -7.58 -23.06
C ALA A 1129 -31.37 -8.48 -23.09
N LEU A 1130 -31.29 -9.49 -22.22
CA LEU A 1130 -30.16 -10.44 -22.16
C LEU A 1130 -30.32 -11.65 -23.12
N ALA A 1131 -31.49 -11.82 -23.72
CA ALA A 1131 -31.80 -12.98 -24.58
C ALA A 1131 -31.32 -12.87 -26.05
N ASP A 1132 -30.71 -11.74 -26.46
CA ASP A 1132 -30.31 -11.46 -27.86
C ASP A 1132 -28.78 -11.27 -28.02
N TRP A 1133 -27.98 -11.77 -27.06
CA TRP A 1133 -26.51 -11.80 -27.13
C TRP A 1133 -25.98 -13.24 -27.30
N ASP A 1134 -26.21 -13.80 -28.48
CA ASP A 1134 -25.43 -14.92 -29.01
C ASP A 1134 -25.13 -14.73 -30.51
N LEU A 1135 -23.98 -15.23 -30.96
CA LEU A 1135 -23.49 -15.34 -32.35
C LEU A 1135 -23.26 -14.06 -33.19
N THR A 1136 -22.12 -13.39 -32.98
CA THR A 1136 -21.14 -13.16 -34.09
C THR A 1136 -19.68 -13.26 -33.64
#